data_AF-A0A239IGF5-F1
#
_entry.id   AF-A0A239IGF5-F1
#
_cell.length_a   1.000
_cell.length_b   1.000
_cell.length_c   1.000
_cell.angle_alpha   90.00
_cell.angle_beta   90.00
_cell.angle_gamma   90.00
#
_symmetry.space_group_name_H-M   'P 1'
#
loop_
_entity.id
_entity.type
_entity.pdbx_description
1 polymer ?
#
loop_
_entity_poly.entity_id
_entity_poly.type
_entity_poly.pdbx_seq_one_letter_code
_entity_poly.pdbx_strand_id
1 'polypeptide(L)'
;MRSKAAGAPPEGGTKPSPAMSTVRPLPRGRIVLLLFAGLAALAGLNAALTRLGVAAPIDNHELGAVHGILMIYGFIGTAIMLERAVALQSHSAGGGSADLGSGQARRGASWQTRWGFAAPTLSGLATLMLLGQMVAGDQFALLGGAPRLAPGIAWTVAITLFLVIYLQIWQRQQSIALLVQILGAVAGLGGIFLWTSGYEVATIVPWWAAMLLLTIVGERMELARVAFADRATELRIFAECCLLLLTLVAVLLRPELGYFLLGLTLGALVIDLTIHDVARRTIHTTGMTRLMAACMLTGYFWALIAAGIWLVGGPALSGYRYDIVVHTLTIGFVMSMIVAHAPVIVPAIVRRPVPYHRMLWAVWACLQLGLVVRVIAGARSAETAWQFGGAISVLALVAFMVTIVTLANQHRFVHLRGRGDRERASSSVPGMKDERSLAGGNSGIAVRSATSPTSPGRGKASGSTRRPKSSDRTRGSRTSRTDRITTGWMLLALVATVAVPVVGAGRIPQSWWLTIHLLTLGVLTNGILQWSWYFARALLRLAPDDLRAGRDNTVRIVVFNIALVALIAGMWTATTWVTVSCAGVIGAVIAWHGYAMMQAARNQLGTRFRVVLRYYVAAAVFLVIGCVLAGLITVAMFDGNAPAWIVERRDELTLAHSLVNVGGWVGLSIAGTLVTLGPSMLRTAIDPAAIRTATFSLGWLVAAVAAMTAGATAGWMPVVGLGLLIFAAVALLGIGVPLLVIGVRKVLLSYPSWTMASGCLWVTIALVIIAFGALRWEDPGTFRAANMNWIILLGIGGVAQIFIGALSFLMPVAIGGGPRPVRAGIAVLEWAGPARVALRNTALVVFALSIGQVATVPRLAGAIIALCYATDIVLLARAGIAQVRQRRTVPAVVANDTRVFVSLSAPPPTTTPPAGSATLPADPAPSSTTPPTEAGE
;
A
#
# COMPACT_ATOMS: atom_id res chain seq x y z
N MET A 1 7.16 -95.55 -38.35
CA MET A 1 6.30 -94.32 -38.44
C MET A 1 6.47 -93.56 -37.13
N ARG A 2 6.84 -92.26 -37.11
CA ARG A 2 5.92 -91.09 -37.02
C ARG A 2 4.70 -91.35 -36.09
N SER A 3 4.39 -90.54 -35.06
CA SER A 3 4.87 -89.17 -34.74
C SER A 3 4.59 -88.71 -33.29
N LYS A 4 5.34 -87.67 -32.85
CA LYS A 4 4.97 -86.61 -31.89
C LYS A 4 4.55 -87.02 -30.45
N ALA A 5 5.51 -86.92 -29.54
CA ALA A 5 5.24 -86.43 -28.17
C ALA A 5 5.53 -84.91 -28.13
N ALA A 6 4.70 -84.14 -27.42
CA ALA A 6 4.91 -82.72 -27.17
C ALA A 6 4.59 -82.42 -25.71
N GLY A 7 5.65 -82.26 -24.89
CA GLY A 7 5.53 -81.87 -23.49
C GLY A 7 5.33 -80.36 -23.32
N ALA A 8 4.77 -79.96 -22.19
CA ALA A 8 4.62 -78.55 -21.81
C ALA A 8 5.99 -77.93 -21.41
N PRO A 9 6.33 -76.72 -21.91
CA PRO A 9 7.42 -75.91 -21.39
C PRO A 9 6.94 -74.81 -20.41
N PRO A 10 7.84 -74.23 -19.59
CA PRO A 10 7.47 -73.64 -18.30
C PRO A 10 7.26 -72.12 -18.30
N GLU A 11 6.83 -71.59 -17.15
CA GLU A 11 6.69 -70.16 -16.85
C GLU A 11 7.99 -69.39 -17.11
N GLY A 12 7.98 -68.52 -18.13
CA GLY A 12 9.15 -67.79 -18.60
C GLY A 12 9.05 -66.28 -18.41
N GLY A 13 10.05 -65.71 -17.73
CA GLY A 13 10.47 -64.31 -17.92
C GLY A 13 9.64 -63.24 -17.23
N THR A 14 10.09 -62.80 -16.05
CA THR A 14 9.79 -61.45 -15.57
C THR A 14 10.32 -60.43 -16.58
N LYS A 15 9.40 -59.67 -17.20
CA LYS A 15 9.77 -58.58 -18.12
C LYS A 15 10.70 -57.60 -17.39
N PRO A 16 11.87 -57.23 -17.96
CA PRO A 16 12.70 -56.20 -17.35
C PRO A 16 11.93 -54.87 -17.37
N SER A 17 11.69 -54.31 -16.17
CA SER A 17 11.06 -53.00 -16.01
C SER A 17 11.83 -51.95 -16.81
N PRO A 18 11.16 -51.06 -17.59
CA PRO A 18 11.81 -50.06 -18.42
C PRO A 18 12.31 -48.87 -17.58
N ALA A 19 13.24 -49.13 -16.66
CA ALA A 19 13.93 -48.12 -15.86
C ALA A 19 15.02 -47.40 -16.67
N MET A 20 14.67 -46.92 -17.87
CA MET A 20 15.47 -45.90 -18.55
C MET A 20 15.38 -44.60 -17.75
N SER A 21 16.40 -44.30 -16.95
CA SER A 21 16.60 -43.02 -16.29
C SER A 21 16.92 -41.93 -17.32
N THR A 22 15.93 -41.57 -18.13
CA THR A 22 16.05 -40.53 -19.15
C THR A 22 16.42 -39.21 -18.49
N VAL A 23 17.64 -38.74 -18.76
CA VAL A 23 18.11 -37.41 -18.36
C VAL A 23 17.12 -36.38 -18.89
N ARG A 24 16.42 -35.67 -18.01
CA ARG A 24 15.42 -34.67 -18.42
C ARG A 24 16.10 -33.67 -19.38
N PRO A 25 15.53 -33.44 -20.58
CA PRO A 25 16.16 -32.56 -21.56
C PRO A 25 16.26 -31.15 -20.99
N LEU A 26 17.38 -30.49 -21.30
CA LEU A 26 17.64 -29.13 -20.87
C LEU A 26 16.56 -28.17 -21.41
N PRO A 27 16.02 -27.25 -20.59
CA PRO A 27 14.97 -26.33 -21.02
C PRO A 27 15.57 -25.22 -21.90
N ARG A 28 15.77 -25.52 -23.20
CA ARG A 28 16.48 -24.69 -24.19
C ARG A 28 16.16 -23.19 -24.09
N GLY A 29 14.89 -22.81 -24.05
CA GLY A 29 14.49 -21.39 -23.94
C GLY A 29 14.94 -20.70 -22.65
N ARG A 30 15.00 -21.41 -21.51
CA ARG A 30 15.54 -20.85 -20.25
C ARG A 30 17.05 -20.66 -20.30
N ILE A 31 17.76 -21.52 -21.04
CA ILE A 31 19.20 -21.40 -21.24
C ILE A 31 19.53 -20.20 -22.12
N VAL A 32 18.78 -19.95 -23.19
CA VAL A 32 18.98 -18.73 -24.02
C VAL A 32 18.84 -17.46 -23.18
N LEU A 33 17.83 -17.39 -22.29
CA LEU A 33 17.66 -16.25 -21.38
C LEU A 33 18.79 -16.14 -20.34
N LEU A 34 19.31 -17.27 -19.85
CA LEU A 34 20.48 -17.30 -18.97
C LEU A 34 21.77 -16.86 -19.70
N LEU A 35 21.89 -17.16 -20.99
CA LEU A 35 23.01 -16.70 -21.84
C LEU A 35 22.96 -15.18 -22.06
N PHE A 36 21.78 -14.56 -22.17
CA PHE A 36 21.70 -13.08 -22.20
C PHE A 36 22.21 -12.45 -20.89
N ALA A 37 21.84 -13.00 -19.73
CA ALA A 37 22.39 -12.54 -18.46
C ALA A 37 23.92 -12.76 -18.37
N GLY A 38 24.42 -13.90 -18.88
CA GLY A 38 25.85 -14.18 -18.96
C GLY A 38 26.62 -13.24 -19.91
N LEU A 39 26.04 -12.89 -21.06
CA LEU A 39 26.60 -11.92 -22.01
C LEU A 39 26.69 -10.52 -21.37
N ALA A 40 25.62 -10.09 -20.70
CA ALA A 40 25.60 -8.83 -19.96
C ALA A 40 26.67 -8.79 -18.86
N ALA A 41 26.87 -9.90 -18.14
CA ALA A 41 27.92 -10.02 -17.12
C ALA A 41 29.32 -9.89 -17.73
N LEU A 42 29.62 -10.60 -18.82
CA LEU A 42 30.93 -10.55 -19.48
C LEU A 42 31.21 -9.16 -20.06
N ALA A 43 30.23 -8.52 -20.71
CA ALA A 43 30.35 -7.16 -21.21
C ALA A 43 30.54 -6.15 -20.07
N GLY A 44 29.79 -6.30 -18.97
CA GLY A 44 29.92 -5.48 -17.76
C GLY A 44 31.27 -5.65 -17.06
N LEU A 45 31.84 -6.86 -17.02
CA LEU A 45 33.18 -7.13 -16.49
C LEU A 45 34.29 -6.53 -17.36
N ASN A 46 34.17 -6.62 -18.69
CA ASN A 46 35.08 -5.93 -19.61
C ASN A 46 35.01 -4.41 -19.39
N ALA A 47 33.80 -3.84 -19.34
CA ALA A 47 33.59 -2.43 -19.03
C ALA A 47 34.21 -2.02 -17.67
N ALA A 48 34.24 -2.92 -16.68
CA ALA A 48 34.87 -2.67 -15.39
C ALA A 48 36.39 -2.52 -15.49
N LEU A 49 37.05 -3.31 -16.35
CA LEU A 49 38.49 -3.21 -16.62
C LEU A 49 38.82 -1.89 -17.34
N THR A 50 38.05 -1.51 -18.37
CA THR A 50 38.19 -0.20 -19.03
C THR A 50 37.99 0.96 -18.05
N ARG A 51 37.01 0.87 -17.13
CA ARG A 51 36.80 1.87 -16.07
C ARG A 51 37.93 1.94 -15.04
N LEU A 52 38.69 0.87 -14.88
CA LEU A 52 39.85 0.81 -13.99
C LEU A 52 41.12 1.39 -14.64
N GLY A 53 41.14 1.59 -15.96
CA GLY A 53 42.35 1.96 -16.69
C GLY A 53 43.36 0.81 -16.78
N VAL A 54 42.91 -0.44 -16.68
CA VAL A 54 43.75 -1.64 -16.83
C VAL A 54 43.43 -2.36 -18.14
N ALA A 55 44.34 -3.18 -18.63
CA ALA A 55 44.17 -3.93 -19.88
C ALA A 55 42.84 -4.71 -19.91
N ALA A 56 41.98 -4.35 -20.86
CA ALA A 56 40.68 -4.97 -21.11
C ALA A 56 40.71 -5.75 -22.44
N PRO A 57 40.02 -6.91 -22.55
CA PRO A 57 39.90 -7.64 -23.81
C PRO A 57 39.32 -6.83 -24.98
N ILE A 58 38.41 -5.90 -24.69
CA ILE A 58 37.87 -4.91 -25.62
C ILE A 58 38.08 -3.53 -25.00
N ASP A 59 39.00 -2.74 -25.55
CA ASP A 59 39.27 -1.40 -25.04
C ASP A 59 38.36 -0.37 -25.73
N ASN A 60 37.31 0.06 -25.04
CA ASN A 60 36.33 1.03 -25.53
C ASN A 60 35.79 1.87 -24.35
N HIS A 61 36.06 3.16 -24.35
CA HIS A 61 35.66 4.09 -23.28
C HIS A 61 34.13 4.22 -23.12
N GLU A 62 33.35 4.15 -24.21
CA GLU A 62 31.89 4.23 -24.17
C GLU A 62 31.28 3.00 -23.48
N LEU A 63 31.85 1.81 -23.74
CA LEU A 63 31.50 0.58 -23.03
C LEU A 63 31.78 0.74 -21.52
N GLY A 64 32.87 1.40 -21.15
CA GLY A 64 33.18 1.80 -19.77
C GLY A 64 32.14 2.73 -19.13
N ALA A 65 31.46 3.58 -19.90
CA ALA A 65 30.38 4.43 -19.37
C ALA A 65 29.13 3.63 -18.96
N VAL A 66 28.86 2.50 -19.63
CA VAL A 66 27.65 1.68 -19.41
C VAL A 66 27.83 0.47 -18.48
N HIS A 67 28.99 0.30 -17.85
CA HIS A 67 29.27 -0.77 -16.86
C HIS A 67 28.10 -1.00 -15.87
N GLY A 68 27.64 0.07 -15.20
CA GLY A 68 26.63 -0.06 -14.13
C GLY A 68 25.27 -0.57 -14.63
N ILE A 69 24.80 -0.10 -15.79
CA ILE A 69 23.51 -0.52 -16.35
C ILE A 69 23.56 -1.96 -16.89
N LEU A 70 24.69 -2.36 -17.50
CA LEU A 70 24.94 -3.74 -17.92
C LEU A 70 24.92 -4.70 -16.72
N MET A 71 25.60 -4.37 -15.62
CA MET A 71 25.63 -5.22 -14.42
C MET A 71 24.25 -5.31 -13.73
N ILE A 72 23.53 -4.19 -13.61
CA ILE A 72 22.29 -4.16 -12.81
C ILE A 72 21.07 -4.63 -13.61
N TYR A 73 20.77 -4.05 -14.78
CA TYR A 73 19.58 -4.42 -15.54
C TYR A 73 19.86 -5.57 -16.52
N GLY A 74 21.01 -5.52 -17.21
CA GLY A 74 21.41 -6.55 -18.17
C GLY A 74 21.67 -7.91 -17.52
N PHE A 75 22.52 -7.97 -16.49
CA PHE A 75 22.90 -9.21 -15.81
C PHE A 75 21.94 -9.57 -14.67
N ILE A 76 22.00 -8.85 -13.55
CA ILE A 76 21.32 -9.25 -12.31
C ILE A 76 19.79 -9.18 -12.47
N GLY A 77 19.28 -8.09 -13.05
CA GLY A 77 17.85 -7.89 -13.33
C GLY A 77 17.27 -8.99 -14.21
N THR A 78 17.92 -9.32 -15.33
CA THR A 78 17.51 -10.43 -16.21
C THR A 78 17.49 -11.78 -15.47
N ALA A 79 18.46 -12.05 -14.60
CA ALA A 79 18.50 -13.28 -13.80
C ALA A 79 17.33 -13.37 -12.80
N ILE A 80 17.06 -12.29 -12.05
CA ILE A 80 15.92 -12.21 -11.11
C ILE A 80 14.59 -12.38 -11.85
N MET A 81 14.40 -11.68 -12.98
CA MET A 81 13.20 -11.81 -13.81
C MET A 81 13.00 -13.25 -14.31
N LEU A 82 14.08 -13.92 -14.72
CA LEU A 82 14.04 -15.31 -15.17
C LEU A 82 13.63 -16.26 -14.05
N GLU A 83 14.17 -16.09 -12.84
CA GLU A 83 13.78 -16.88 -11.67
C GLU A 83 12.30 -16.72 -11.35
N ARG A 84 11.79 -15.48 -11.25
CA ARG A 84 10.39 -15.21 -10.88
C ARG A 84 9.42 -15.65 -11.98
N ALA A 85 9.81 -15.59 -13.26
CA ALA A 85 9.05 -16.18 -14.36
C ALA A 85 8.97 -17.73 -14.25
N VAL A 86 10.03 -18.40 -13.75
CA VAL A 86 10.00 -19.84 -13.46
C VAL A 86 9.10 -20.15 -12.25
N ALA A 87 9.14 -19.34 -11.20
CA ALA A 87 8.31 -19.51 -10.01
C ALA A 87 6.80 -19.35 -10.29
N LEU A 88 6.41 -18.45 -11.19
CA LEU A 88 5.00 -18.28 -11.62
C LEU A 88 4.45 -19.56 -12.30
N GLN A 89 5.31 -20.33 -12.97
CA GLN A 89 4.93 -21.57 -13.66
C GLN A 89 4.79 -22.77 -12.72
N SER A 90 5.70 -22.94 -11.74
CA SER A 90 5.67 -24.10 -10.83
C SER A 90 4.37 -24.15 -10.01
N HIS A 91 3.95 -23.01 -9.46
CA HIS A 91 2.72 -22.90 -8.66
C HIS A 91 1.44 -23.24 -9.44
N SER A 92 1.44 -22.97 -10.75
CA SER A 92 0.26 -23.22 -11.60
C SER A 92 0.12 -24.69 -12.02
N ALA A 93 1.15 -25.52 -11.80
CA ALA A 93 1.11 -26.96 -12.06
C ALA A 93 0.58 -27.78 -10.88
N GLY A 94 0.55 -27.22 -9.65
CA GLY A 94 0.01 -27.87 -8.45
C GLY A 94 -1.45 -27.52 -8.15
N GLY A 95 -1.99 -26.47 -8.77
CA GLY A 95 -3.35 -25.97 -8.53
C GLY A 95 -4.39 -26.52 -9.52
N GLY A 96 -4.65 -27.83 -9.49
CA GLY A 96 -5.70 -28.44 -10.31
C GLY A 96 -5.85 -29.94 -10.06
N SER A 97 -7.04 -30.36 -9.64
CA SER A 97 -7.40 -31.77 -9.47
C SER A 97 -7.04 -32.58 -10.73
N ALA A 98 -6.53 -33.80 -10.54
CA ALA A 98 -6.10 -34.70 -11.60
C ALA A 98 -7.25 -35.33 -12.40
N ASP A 99 -8.46 -34.77 -12.34
CA ASP A 99 -9.70 -35.40 -12.79
C ASP A 99 -10.66 -34.43 -13.53
N LEU A 100 -10.18 -33.82 -14.61
CA LEU A 100 -11.03 -33.29 -15.69
C LEU A 100 -10.31 -33.41 -17.04
N GLY A 101 -10.68 -34.44 -17.80
CA GLY A 101 -10.12 -34.71 -19.13
C GLY A 101 -10.61 -33.73 -20.20
N SER A 102 -9.85 -32.67 -20.48
CA SER A 102 -9.90 -32.00 -21.79
C SER A 102 -8.56 -31.33 -22.16
N GLY A 103 -8.07 -31.56 -23.37
CA GLY A 103 -6.81 -30.97 -23.86
C GLY A 103 -6.86 -29.44 -24.00
N GLN A 104 -8.06 -28.87 -24.10
CA GLN A 104 -8.32 -27.45 -24.29
C GLN A 104 -7.96 -26.62 -23.04
N ALA A 105 -8.43 -27.03 -21.85
CA ALA A 105 -8.18 -26.33 -20.60
C ALA A 105 -6.68 -26.28 -20.25
N ARG A 106 -5.97 -27.39 -20.50
CA ARG A 106 -4.52 -27.51 -20.27
C ARG A 106 -3.69 -26.60 -21.19
N ARG A 107 -4.17 -26.34 -22.42
CA ARG A 107 -3.56 -25.35 -23.34
C ARG A 107 -3.76 -23.91 -22.85
N GLY A 108 -4.97 -23.54 -22.43
CA GLY A 108 -5.29 -22.20 -21.90
C GLY A 108 -4.44 -21.82 -20.67
N ALA A 109 -4.37 -22.71 -19.68
CA ALA A 109 -3.55 -22.51 -18.47
C ALA A 109 -2.04 -22.37 -18.78
N SER A 110 -1.57 -22.99 -19.86
CA SER A 110 -0.16 -22.90 -20.28
C SER A 110 0.23 -21.54 -20.87
N TRP A 111 -0.70 -20.83 -21.53
CA TRP A 111 -0.44 -19.51 -22.08
C TRP A 111 -0.43 -18.44 -20.99
N GLN A 112 -1.35 -18.53 -20.03
CA GLN A 112 -1.50 -17.65 -18.86
C GLN A 112 -0.27 -17.58 -17.92
N THR A 113 0.74 -18.42 -18.13
CA THR A 113 1.98 -18.46 -17.31
C THR A 113 3.26 -18.40 -18.15
N ARG A 114 3.17 -18.48 -19.48
CA ARG A 114 4.35 -18.33 -20.38
C ARG A 114 4.70 -16.88 -20.66
N TRP A 115 3.72 -15.97 -20.62
CA TRP A 115 3.94 -14.53 -20.81
C TRP A 115 4.98 -13.96 -19.84
N GLY A 116 5.15 -14.54 -18.64
CA GLY A 116 6.15 -14.10 -17.66
C GLY A 116 7.60 -14.17 -18.17
N PHE A 117 7.91 -14.97 -19.19
CA PHE A 117 9.22 -14.95 -19.84
C PHE A 117 9.45 -13.73 -20.75
N ALA A 118 8.43 -12.92 -21.05
CA ALA A 118 8.60 -11.69 -21.83
C ALA A 118 9.50 -10.67 -21.11
N ALA A 119 9.40 -10.55 -19.77
CA ALA A 119 10.25 -9.65 -18.98
C ALA A 119 11.77 -9.94 -19.14
N PRO A 120 12.29 -11.15 -18.84
CA PRO A 120 13.71 -11.45 -19.04
C PRO A 120 14.11 -11.46 -20.53
N THR A 121 13.18 -11.76 -21.46
CA THR A 121 13.47 -11.68 -22.90
C THR A 121 13.72 -10.23 -23.32
N LEU A 122 12.86 -9.29 -22.94
CA LEU A 122 13.02 -7.87 -23.23
C LEU A 122 14.25 -7.27 -22.55
N SER A 123 14.60 -7.71 -21.35
CA SER A 123 15.83 -7.28 -20.66
C SER A 123 17.11 -7.76 -21.38
N GLY A 124 17.09 -9.00 -21.90
CA GLY A 124 18.17 -9.51 -22.76
C GLY A 124 18.26 -8.78 -24.10
N LEU A 125 17.13 -8.49 -24.75
CA LEU A 125 17.08 -7.70 -25.98
C LEU A 125 17.56 -6.26 -25.76
N ALA A 126 17.17 -5.61 -24.67
CA ALA A 126 17.66 -4.28 -24.30
C ALA A 126 19.20 -4.24 -24.17
N THR A 127 19.78 -5.30 -23.58
CA THR A 127 21.24 -5.47 -23.51
C THR A 127 21.86 -5.57 -24.91
N LEU A 128 21.28 -6.39 -25.80
CA LEU A 128 21.75 -6.51 -27.19
C LEU A 128 21.61 -5.21 -27.99
N MET A 129 20.54 -4.44 -27.76
CA MET A 129 20.35 -3.13 -28.39
C MET A 129 21.43 -2.14 -27.93
N LEU A 130 21.72 -2.09 -26.63
CA LEU A 130 22.78 -1.23 -26.09
C LEU A 130 24.17 -1.61 -26.62
N LEU A 131 24.51 -2.90 -26.63
CA LEU A 131 25.79 -3.37 -27.17
C LEU A 131 25.88 -3.19 -28.70
N GLY A 132 24.77 -3.35 -29.42
CA GLY A 132 24.69 -3.13 -30.86
C GLY A 132 24.91 -1.67 -31.25
N GLN A 133 24.37 -0.72 -30.47
CA GLN A 133 24.65 0.72 -30.65
C GLN A 133 26.16 1.02 -30.51
N MET A 134 26.82 0.45 -29.50
CA MET A 134 28.26 0.62 -29.23
C MET A 134 29.16 0.04 -30.35
N VAL A 135 28.65 -0.89 -31.15
CA VAL A 135 29.36 -1.47 -32.31
C VAL A 135 29.03 -0.72 -33.61
N ALA A 136 27.82 -0.18 -33.75
CA ALA A 136 27.36 0.51 -34.96
C ALA A 136 27.77 1.99 -35.05
N GLY A 137 28.11 2.63 -33.92
CA GLY A 137 28.53 4.04 -33.86
C GLY A 137 27.50 5.00 -34.45
N ASP A 138 27.98 6.06 -35.11
CA ASP A 138 27.16 7.15 -35.68
C ASP A 138 26.07 6.69 -36.65
N GLN A 139 26.18 5.49 -37.23
CA GLN A 139 25.18 4.96 -38.16
C GLN A 139 23.80 4.80 -37.51
N PHE A 140 23.74 4.63 -36.18
CA PHE A 140 22.47 4.58 -35.44
C PHE A 140 21.88 5.96 -35.11
N ALA A 141 22.69 7.03 -35.14
CA ALA A 141 22.22 8.39 -34.89
C ALA A 141 21.30 8.91 -36.02
N LEU A 142 21.48 8.39 -37.24
CA LEU A 142 20.67 8.70 -38.42
C LEU A 142 19.18 8.32 -38.29
N LEU A 143 18.80 7.47 -37.32
CA LEU A 143 17.41 7.15 -37.00
C LEU A 143 16.76 8.09 -35.97
N GLY A 144 17.45 9.16 -35.55
CA GLY A 144 16.89 10.24 -34.72
C GLY A 144 16.59 9.87 -33.26
N GLY A 145 16.95 8.66 -32.82
CA GLY A 145 16.76 8.22 -31.43
C GLY A 145 17.99 8.53 -30.57
N ALA A 146 17.82 9.33 -29.51
CA ALA A 146 18.87 9.51 -28.52
C ALA A 146 19.32 8.16 -27.92
N PRO A 147 20.63 7.89 -27.76
CA PRO A 147 21.16 6.53 -27.60
C PRO A 147 20.57 5.75 -26.42
N ARG A 148 20.26 6.44 -25.30
CA ARG A 148 19.65 5.83 -24.10
C ARG A 148 18.18 5.39 -24.31
N LEU A 149 17.44 5.95 -25.26
CA LEU A 149 15.98 5.78 -25.36
C LEU A 149 15.56 4.36 -25.72
N ALA A 150 16.09 3.77 -26.79
CA ALA A 150 15.68 2.45 -27.25
C ALA A 150 15.92 1.32 -26.20
N PRO A 151 17.15 1.13 -25.66
CA PRO A 151 17.38 0.16 -24.59
C PRO A 151 16.66 0.55 -23.28
N GLY A 152 16.54 1.84 -22.98
CA GLY A 152 15.85 2.34 -21.78
C GLY A 152 14.35 2.03 -21.77
N ILE A 153 13.67 2.24 -22.90
CA ILE A 153 12.27 1.84 -23.10
C ILE A 153 12.12 0.33 -22.97
N ALA A 154 12.99 -0.47 -23.60
CA ALA A 154 12.93 -1.92 -23.54
C ALA A 154 13.09 -2.46 -22.10
N TRP A 155 14.04 -1.93 -21.32
CA TRP A 155 14.17 -2.26 -19.88
C TRP A 155 13.01 -1.72 -19.03
N THR A 156 12.48 -0.54 -19.35
CA THR A 156 11.30 0.02 -18.65
C THR A 156 10.08 -0.89 -18.82
N VAL A 157 9.84 -1.40 -20.04
CA VAL A 157 8.78 -2.40 -20.31
C VAL A 157 9.09 -3.73 -19.62
N ALA A 158 10.35 -4.19 -19.63
CA ALA A 158 10.77 -5.42 -18.94
C ALA A 158 10.49 -5.37 -17.42
N ILE A 159 10.87 -4.26 -16.75
CA ILE A 159 10.62 -4.04 -15.32
C ILE A 159 9.12 -3.86 -15.05
N THR A 160 8.37 -3.21 -15.94
CA THR A 160 6.90 -3.09 -15.83
C THR A 160 6.23 -4.46 -15.86
N LEU A 161 6.63 -5.34 -16.79
CA LEU A 161 6.14 -6.72 -16.85
C LEU A 161 6.57 -7.54 -15.62
N PHE A 162 7.78 -7.32 -15.12
CA PHE A 162 8.26 -7.93 -13.88
C PHE A 162 7.42 -7.53 -12.65
N LEU A 163 7.02 -6.25 -12.55
CA LEU A 163 6.07 -5.79 -11.54
C LEU A 163 4.70 -6.47 -11.70
N VAL A 164 4.21 -6.68 -12.94
CA VAL A 164 2.97 -7.45 -13.19
C VAL A 164 3.12 -8.91 -12.74
N ILE A 165 4.30 -9.54 -12.90
CA ILE A 165 4.55 -10.91 -12.40
C ILE A 165 4.38 -10.93 -10.88
N TYR A 166 5.00 -10.00 -10.15
CA TYR A 166 4.84 -9.92 -8.69
C TYR A 166 3.40 -9.62 -8.27
N LEU A 167 2.68 -8.74 -8.97
CA LEU A 167 1.26 -8.47 -8.70
C LEU A 167 0.37 -9.70 -8.92
N GLN A 168 0.68 -10.54 -9.92
CA GLN A 168 -0.05 -11.80 -10.14
C GLN A 168 0.30 -12.87 -9.07
N ILE A 169 1.54 -12.90 -8.57
CA ILE A 169 1.91 -13.76 -7.42
C ILE A 169 1.17 -13.26 -6.16
N TRP A 170 1.10 -11.94 -5.94
CA TRP A 170 0.43 -11.33 -4.79
C TRP A 170 -1.08 -11.64 -4.74
N GLN A 171 -1.75 -11.72 -5.89
CA GLN A 171 -3.15 -12.15 -5.98
C GLN A 171 -3.37 -13.61 -5.51
N ARG A 172 -2.31 -14.43 -5.47
CA ARG A 172 -2.35 -15.84 -5.06
C ARG A 172 -1.82 -16.04 -3.64
N GLN A 173 -0.80 -15.28 -3.24
CA GLN A 173 -0.12 -15.39 -1.94
C GLN A 173 0.24 -14.00 -1.43
N GLN A 174 -0.43 -13.56 -0.36
CA GLN A 174 -0.19 -12.25 0.25
C GLN A 174 0.85 -12.37 1.39
N SER A 175 2.13 -12.18 1.05
CA SER A 175 3.25 -12.17 2.01
C SER A 175 3.92 -10.79 2.08
N ILE A 176 4.37 -10.38 3.28
CA ILE A 176 5.04 -9.09 3.46
C ILE A 176 6.38 -9.06 2.69
N ALA A 177 7.09 -10.19 2.67
CA ALA A 177 8.26 -10.44 1.83
C ALA A 177 8.05 -10.05 0.35
N LEU A 178 6.91 -10.45 -0.24
CA LEU A 178 6.57 -10.13 -1.62
C LEU A 178 6.24 -8.63 -1.80
N LEU A 179 5.69 -7.96 -0.78
CA LEU A 179 5.53 -6.49 -0.83
C LEU A 179 6.90 -5.80 -0.87
N VAL A 180 7.89 -6.27 -0.11
CA VAL A 180 9.26 -5.71 -0.17
C VAL A 180 9.90 -5.93 -1.54
N GLN A 181 9.73 -7.12 -2.14
CA GLN A 181 10.16 -7.38 -3.53
C GLN A 181 9.45 -6.46 -4.55
N ILE A 182 8.16 -6.16 -4.35
CA ILE A 182 7.40 -5.19 -5.15
C ILE A 182 7.98 -3.78 -5.00
N LEU A 183 8.35 -3.34 -3.79
CA LEU A 183 9.04 -2.06 -3.58
C LEU A 183 10.39 -2.01 -4.33
N GLY A 184 11.13 -3.13 -4.35
CA GLY A 184 12.34 -3.28 -5.16
C GLY A 184 12.08 -3.12 -6.66
N ALA A 185 11.06 -3.78 -7.20
CA ALA A 185 10.67 -3.61 -8.60
C ALA A 185 10.23 -2.17 -8.92
N VAL A 186 9.57 -1.47 -7.99
CA VAL A 186 9.21 -0.05 -8.13
C VAL A 186 10.45 0.86 -8.10
N ALA A 187 11.42 0.60 -7.23
CA ALA A 187 12.70 1.32 -7.22
C ALA A 187 13.48 1.11 -8.54
N GLY A 188 13.48 -0.12 -9.06
CA GLY A 188 14.05 -0.44 -10.37
C GLY A 188 13.33 0.28 -11.51
N LEU A 189 12.00 0.37 -11.46
CA LEU A 189 11.21 1.06 -12.49
C LEU A 189 11.50 2.56 -12.52
N GLY A 190 11.57 3.20 -11.34
CA GLY A 190 12.00 4.59 -11.21
C GLY A 190 13.43 4.78 -11.71
N GLY A 191 14.34 3.90 -11.31
CA GLY A 191 15.76 3.92 -11.69
C GLY A 191 16.01 3.84 -13.19
N ILE A 192 15.32 2.96 -13.92
CA ILE A 192 15.45 2.88 -15.39
C ILE A 192 14.71 4.02 -16.10
N PHE A 193 13.56 4.46 -15.59
CA PHE A 193 12.83 5.58 -16.15
C PHE A 193 13.64 6.88 -16.07
N LEU A 194 14.31 7.13 -14.95
CA LEU A 194 15.22 8.28 -14.77
C LEU A 194 16.40 8.22 -15.75
N TRP A 195 17.05 7.06 -15.91
CA TRP A 195 18.14 6.89 -16.89
C TRP A 195 17.69 7.14 -18.33
N THR A 196 16.52 6.58 -18.69
CA THR A 196 15.88 6.78 -20.00
C THR A 196 15.51 8.25 -20.23
N SER A 197 15.18 8.97 -19.16
CA SER A 197 14.92 10.42 -19.14
C SER A 197 16.19 11.29 -19.12
N GLY A 198 17.38 10.69 -19.21
CA GLY A 198 18.65 11.40 -19.30
C GLY A 198 19.38 11.69 -17.98
N TYR A 199 18.86 11.24 -16.82
CA TYR A 199 19.54 11.46 -15.54
C TYR A 199 20.91 10.77 -15.48
N GLU A 200 21.87 11.43 -14.83
CA GLU A 200 23.23 10.92 -14.70
C GLU A 200 23.36 9.77 -13.72
N VAL A 201 24.14 8.76 -14.10
CA VAL A 201 24.22 7.46 -13.41
C VAL A 201 24.47 7.63 -11.92
N ALA A 202 25.41 8.50 -11.55
CA ALA A 202 25.79 8.75 -10.16
C ALA A 202 24.61 9.18 -9.26
N THR A 203 23.65 9.93 -9.81
CA THR A 203 22.45 10.40 -9.07
C THR A 203 21.39 9.31 -8.90
N ILE A 204 21.38 8.31 -9.79
CA ILE A 204 20.35 7.26 -9.84
C ILE A 204 20.84 5.89 -9.35
N VAL A 205 22.14 5.69 -9.09
CA VAL A 205 22.64 4.44 -8.46
C VAL A 205 21.89 4.10 -7.17
N PRO A 206 21.50 5.04 -6.28
CA PRO A 206 20.64 4.70 -5.13
C PRO A 206 19.36 3.95 -5.49
N TRP A 207 18.68 4.34 -6.58
CA TRP A 207 17.47 3.65 -7.06
C TRP A 207 17.79 2.25 -7.59
N TRP A 208 18.89 2.12 -8.32
CA TRP A 208 19.37 0.85 -8.88
C TRP A 208 19.80 -0.13 -7.79
N ALA A 209 20.52 0.36 -6.77
CA ALA A 209 20.93 -0.43 -5.61
C ALA A 209 19.73 -0.85 -4.75
N ALA A 210 18.74 0.04 -4.55
CA ALA A 210 17.52 -0.28 -3.82
C ALA A 210 16.67 -1.37 -4.50
N MET A 211 16.64 -1.44 -5.83
CA MET A 211 15.99 -2.55 -6.55
C MET A 211 16.56 -3.90 -6.09
N LEU A 212 17.90 -4.02 -6.12
CA LEU A 212 18.61 -5.25 -5.77
C LEU A 212 18.49 -5.55 -4.27
N LEU A 213 18.68 -4.53 -3.44
CA LEU A 213 18.59 -4.64 -1.98
C LEU A 213 17.21 -5.09 -1.54
N LEU A 214 16.15 -4.42 -1.94
CA LEU A 214 14.79 -4.77 -1.52
C LEU A 214 14.35 -6.14 -2.07
N THR A 215 14.86 -6.54 -3.25
CA THR A 215 14.65 -7.92 -3.73
C THR A 215 15.27 -8.94 -2.77
N ILE A 216 16.55 -8.77 -2.43
CA ILE A 216 17.29 -9.63 -1.48
C ILE A 216 16.62 -9.62 -0.11
N VAL A 217 16.26 -8.45 0.43
CA VAL A 217 15.60 -8.33 1.74
C VAL A 217 14.29 -9.10 1.77
N GLY A 218 13.44 -8.96 0.74
CA GLY A 218 12.20 -9.72 0.65
C GLY A 218 12.43 -11.22 0.56
N GLU A 219 13.43 -11.69 -0.20
CA GLU A 219 13.83 -13.10 -0.25
C GLU A 219 14.31 -13.63 1.12
N ARG A 220 15.11 -12.83 1.84
CA ARG A 220 15.57 -13.16 3.20
C ARG A 220 14.42 -13.22 4.20
N MET A 221 13.46 -12.29 4.13
CA MET A 221 12.23 -12.32 4.96
C MET A 221 11.38 -13.57 4.66
N GLU A 222 11.26 -13.98 3.40
CA GLU A 222 10.51 -15.18 3.00
C GLU A 222 11.11 -16.45 3.64
N LEU A 223 12.44 -16.54 3.70
CA LEU A 223 13.15 -17.64 4.37
C LEU A 223 13.10 -17.53 5.91
N ALA A 224 13.26 -16.34 6.47
CA ALA A 224 13.24 -16.10 7.91
C ALA A 224 11.85 -16.38 8.54
N ARG A 225 10.76 -16.14 7.80
CA ARG A 225 9.38 -16.48 8.20
C ARG A 225 9.18 -17.96 8.50
N VAL A 226 9.81 -18.86 7.73
CA VAL A 226 9.69 -20.31 7.94
C VAL A 226 10.42 -20.75 9.22
N ALA A 227 11.40 -19.97 9.67
CA ALA A 227 12.27 -20.34 10.78
C ALA A 227 11.90 -19.66 12.11
N PHE A 228 11.82 -18.32 12.15
CA PHE A 228 11.79 -17.56 13.43
C PHE A 228 11.07 -16.20 13.42
N ALA A 229 10.66 -15.63 12.28
CA ALA A 229 10.18 -14.24 12.25
C ALA A 229 8.72 -14.06 12.71
N ASP A 230 8.50 -13.15 13.66
CA ASP A 230 7.16 -12.73 14.09
C ASP A 230 6.58 -11.64 13.18
N ARG A 231 5.25 -11.48 13.21
CA ARG A 231 4.53 -10.55 12.32
C ARG A 231 4.82 -9.07 12.59
N ALA A 232 5.19 -8.68 13.80
CA ALA A 232 5.53 -7.28 14.10
C ALA A 232 6.91 -6.93 13.54
N THR A 233 7.89 -7.83 13.64
CA THR A 233 9.19 -7.69 12.97
C THR A 233 9.03 -7.60 11.45
N GLU A 234 8.20 -8.44 10.82
CA GLU A 234 7.95 -8.32 9.38
C GLU A 234 7.35 -6.95 8.99
N LEU A 235 6.42 -6.42 9.78
CA LEU A 235 5.80 -5.11 9.53
C LEU A 235 6.77 -3.95 9.76
N ARG A 236 7.70 -4.07 10.73
CA ARG A 236 8.76 -3.08 10.99
C ARG A 236 9.74 -2.98 9.82
N ILE A 237 10.31 -4.11 9.39
CA ILE A 237 11.21 -4.18 8.23
C ILE A 237 10.51 -3.67 6.96
N PHE A 238 9.22 -3.99 6.77
CA PHE A 238 8.45 -3.44 5.65
C PHE A 238 8.29 -1.90 5.72
N ALA A 239 8.07 -1.35 6.92
CA ALA A 239 8.00 0.11 7.10
C ALA A 239 9.36 0.79 6.83
N GLU A 240 10.47 0.18 7.24
CA GLU A 240 11.83 0.64 6.93
C GLU A 240 12.10 0.61 5.42
N CYS A 241 11.71 -0.46 4.72
CA CYS A 241 11.76 -0.54 3.26
C CYS A 241 10.91 0.53 2.56
N CYS A 242 9.70 0.82 3.08
CA CYS A 242 8.88 1.93 2.58
C CYS A 242 9.56 3.30 2.80
N LEU A 243 10.18 3.50 3.96
CA LEU A 243 10.88 4.73 4.31
C LEU A 243 12.12 4.92 3.43
N LEU A 244 12.91 3.87 3.19
CA LEU A 244 14.04 3.88 2.26
C LEU A 244 13.59 4.31 0.85
N LEU A 245 12.47 3.78 0.33
CA LEU A 245 11.92 4.19 -0.96
C LEU A 245 11.52 5.69 -1.00
N LEU A 246 11.05 6.27 0.11
CA LEU A 246 10.80 7.72 0.21
C LEU A 246 12.10 8.52 0.16
N THR A 247 13.19 8.05 0.78
CA THR A 247 14.49 8.75 0.73
C THR A 247 15.08 8.83 -0.68
N LEU A 248 14.80 7.84 -1.55
CA LEU A 248 15.22 7.87 -2.95
C LEU A 248 14.60 9.04 -3.73
N VAL A 249 13.38 9.45 -3.40
CA VAL A 249 12.77 10.67 -3.96
C VAL A 249 13.40 11.91 -3.33
N ALA A 250 13.66 11.91 -2.03
CA ALA A 250 14.34 13.01 -1.35
C ALA A 250 15.76 13.26 -1.91
N VAL A 251 16.50 12.21 -2.32
CA VAL A 251 17.80 12.31 -3.00
C VAL A 251 17.72 13.16 -4.28
N LEU A 252 16.62 13.07 -5.03
CA LEU A 252 16.44 13.84 -6.27
C LEU A 252 15.95 15.28 -6.01
N LEU A 253 15.20 15.51 -4.94
CA LEU A 253 14.60 16.82 -4.64
C LEU A 253 15.47 17.71 -3.75
N ARG A 254 16.18 17.10 -2.79
CA ARG A 254 17.00 17.78 -1.77
C ARG A 254 18.21 16.89 -1.44
N PRO A 255 19.23 16.81 -2.31
CA PRO A 255 20.32 15.83 -2.23
C PRO A 255 20.94 15.69 -0.84
N GLU A 256 21.34 16.79 -0.18
CA GLU A 256 21.96 16.74 1.16
C GLU A 256 21.12 15.99 2.19
N LEU A 257 19.84 16.35 2.32
CA LEU A 257 18.90 15.69 3.23
C LEU A 257 18.57 14.28 2.75
N GLY A 258 18.44 14.08 1.44
CA GLY A 258 18.12 12.80 0.82
C GLY A 258 19.18 11.74 1.08
N TYR A 259 20.46 12.05 0.85
CA TYR A 259 21.57 11.13 1.10
C TYR A 259 21.78 10.88 2.60
N PHE A 260 21.66 11.90 3.46
CA PHE A 260 21.68 11.72 4.91
C PHE A 260 20.60 10.72 5.39
N LEU A 261 19.34 10.95 4.97
CA LEU A 261 18.22 10.07 5.33
C LEU A 261 18.36 8.68 4.70
N LEU A 262 18.87 8.58 3.47
CA LEU A 262 19.14 7.30 2.82
C LEU A 262 20.20 6.50 3.60
N GLY A 263 21.28 7.14 4.05
CA GLY A 263 22.29 6.52 4.91
C GLY A 263 21.71 6.04 6.24
N LEU A 264 20.93 6.89 6.91
CA LEU A 264 20.25 6.56 8.17
C LEU A 264 19.29 5.36 8.03
N THR A 265 18.44 5.37 7.01
CA THR A 265 17.39 4.37 6.80
C THR A 265 17.94 3.04 6.30
N LEU A 266 18.95 3.07 5.42
CA LEU A 266 19.71 1.89 5.01
C LEU A 266 20.45 1.28 6.21
N GLY A 267 21.10 2.10 7.04
CA GLY A 267 21.79 1.65 8.24
C GLY A 267 20.85 0.95 9.22
N ALA A 268 19.71 1.58 9.54
CA ALA A 268 18.67 0.98 10.39
C ALA A 268 18.16 -0.36 9.84
N LEU A 269 17.77 -0.41 8.57
CA LEU A 269 17.28 -1.62 7.90
C LEU A 269 18.30 -2.76 7.94
N VAL A 270 19.57 -2.48 7.64
CA VAL A 270 20.63 -3.49 7.64
C VAL A 270 20.97 -3.97 9.06
N ILE A 271 20.89 -3.08 10.07
CA ILE A 271 21.02 -3.47 11.48
C ILE A 271 19.86 -4.38 11.90
N ASP A 272 18.61 -4.01 11.62
CA ASP A 272 17.45 -4.82 12.02
C ASP A 272 17.47 -6.22 11.37
N LEU A 273 17.82 -6.28 10.08
CA LEU A 273 18.04 -7.53 9.36
C LEU A 273 19.20 -8.34 9.94
N THR A 274 20.34 -7.71 10.25
CA THR A 274 21.49 -8.41 10.86
C THR A 274 21.10 -9.04 12.20
N ILE A 275 20.32 -8.34 13.03
CA ILE A 275 19.88 -8.84 14.33
C ILE A 275 18.97 -10.06 14.18
N HIS A 276 18.02 -10.03 13.22
CA HIS A 276 16.94 -11.01 13.08
C HIS A 276 17.17 -12.12 12.04
N ASP A 277 18.18 -12.03 11.17
CA ASP A 277 18.48 -13.09 10.20
C ASP A 277 19.10 -14.33 10.87
N VAL A 278 18.66 -15.51 10.42
CA VAL A 278 19.17 -16.83 10.83
C VAL A 278 20.67 -17.01 10.52
N ALA A 279 21.26 -16.18 9.66
CA ALA A 279 22.70 -16.13 9.34
C ALA A 279 23.59 -16.18 10.59
N ARG A 280 23.26 -15.41 11.63
CA ARG A 280 24.01 -15.34 12.90
C ARG A 280 24.09 -16.67 13.65
N ARG A 281 23.08 -17.53 13.52
CA ARG A 281 23.06 -18.88 14.13
C ARG A 281 23.70 -19.91 13.21
N THR A 282 23.44 -19.79 11.90
CA THR A 282 23.91 -20.76 10.89
C THR A 282 25.40 -20.67 10.57
N ILE A 283 26.09 -19.59 10.94
CA ILE A 283 27.56 -19.47 10.78
C ILE A 283 28.34 -20.57 11.51
N HIS A 284 27.79 -21.12 12.60
CA HIS A 284 28.39 -22.22 13.36
C HIS A 284 28.12 -23.61 12.78
N THR A 285 27.38 -23.72 11.67
CA THR A 285 27.11 -25.00 10.99
C THR A 285 28.26 -25.40 10.06
N THR A 286 28.08 -26.45 9.25
CA THR A 286 29.06 -26.93 8.27
C THR A 286 28.48 -26.98 6.85
N GLY A 287 29.34 -27.09 5.85
CA GLY A 287 28.93 -27.18 4.44
C GLY A 287 28.32 -25.88 3.88
N MET A 288 27.31 -26.03 3.01
CA MET A 288 26.67 -24.92 2.29
C MET A 288 26.09 -23.86 3.22
N THR A 289 25.39 -24.27 4.28
CA THR A 289 24.67 -23.36 5.18
C THR A 289 25.61 -22.35 5.86
N ARG A 290 26.83 -22.78 6.22
CA ARG A 290 27.88 -21.90 6.75
C ARG A 290 28.47 -20.95 5.70
N LEU A 291 28.64 -21.40 4.45
CA LEU A 291 29.06 -20.51 3.35
C LEU A 291 28.02 -19.41 3.15
N MET A 292 26.74 -19.77 3.07
CA MET A 292 25.65 -18.80 2.95
C MET A 292 25.65 -17.80 4.13
N ALA A 293 25.81 -18.29 5.36
CA ALA A 293 25.92 -17.45 6.55
C ALA A 293 27.07 -16.44 6.48
N ALA A 294 28.28 -16.87 6.06
CA ALA A 294 29.43 -15.98 5.92
C ALA A 294 29.18 -14.90 4.86
N CYS A 295 28.70 -15.30 3.68
CA CYS A 295 28.34 -14.37 2.61
C CYS A 295 27.29 -13.33 3.04
N MET A 296 26.26 -13.74 3.79
CA MET A 296 25.21 -12.84 4.28
C MET A 296 25.75 -11.82 5.30
N LEU A 297 26.47 -12.28 6.33
CA LEU A 297 27.01 -11.42 7.38
C LEU A 297 28.04 -10.41 6.83
N THR A 298 28.92 -10.85 5.94
CA THR A 298 29.86 -9.96 5.26
C THR A 298 29.15 -9.00 4.31
N GLY A 299 28.07 -9.43 3.66
CA GLY A 299 27.23 -8.53 2.87
C GLY A 299 26.64 -7.40 3.70
N TYR A 300 26.05 -7.70 4.86
CA TYR A 300 25.50 -6.69 5.76
C TYR A 300 26.58 -5.70 6.24
N PHE A 301 27.77 -6.18 6.60
CA PHE A 301 28.90 -5.33 6.96
C PHE A 301 29.25 -4.30 5.86
N TRP A 302 29.32 -4.72 4.59
CA TRP A 302 29.60 -3.81 3.49
C TRP A 302 28.46 -2.81 3.21
N ALA A 303 27.20 -3.21 3.36
CA ALA A 303 26.07 -2.29 3.23
C ALA A 303 26.07 -1.21 4.34
N LEU A 304 26.54 -1.53 5.55
CA LEU A 304 26.72 -0.54 6.63
C LEU A 304 27.83 0.46 6.32
N ILE A 305 28.90 0.07 5.61
CA ILE A 305 29.94 1.00 5.17
C ILE A 305 29.38 2.02 4.18
N ALA A 306 28.59 1.59 3.18
CA ALA A 306 27.91 2.51 2.26
C ALA A 306 26.94 3.45 2.99
N ALA A 307 26.14 2.92 3.93
CA ALA A 307 25.23 3.69 4.76
C ALA A 307 25.95 4.77 5.57
N GLY A 308 27.06 4.41 6.22
CA GLY A 308 27.89 5.33 7.01
C GLY A 308 28.52 6.46 6.17
N ILE A 309 28.97 6.16 4.95
CA ILE A 309 29.53 7.17 4.04
C ILE A 309 28.48 8.20 3.64
N TRP A 310 27.24 7.79 3.35
CA TRP A 310 26.15 8.74 3.06
C TRP A 310 25.66 9.49 4.29
N LEU A 311 25.61 8.83 5.45
CA LEU A 311 25.16 9.42 6.72
C LEU A 311 26.10 10.55 7.20
N VAL A 312 27.41 10.37 7.04
CA VAL A 312 28.43 11.32 7.53
C VAL A 312 28.94 12.25 6.43
N GLY A 313 29.12 11.73 5.21
CA GLY A 313 29.78 12.43 4.09
C GLY A 313 28.82 13.00 3.03
N GLY A 314 27.51 12.84 3.20
CA GLY A 314 26.49 13.35 2.28
C GLY A 314 26.55 12.71 0.88
N PRO A 315 26.18 13.46 -0.18
CA PRO A 315 26.21 12.96 -1.56
C PRO A 315 27.60 12.46 -1.98
N ALA A 316 27.64 11.28 -2.60
CA ALA A 316 28.85 10.73 -3.22
C ALA A 316 28.56 10.51 -4.70
N LEU A 317 29.04 11.42 -5.56
CA LEU A 317 28.69 11.46 -7.00
C LEU A 317 29.88 11.22 -7.95
N SER A 318 31.12 11.26 -7.45
CA SER A 318 32.33 11.07 -8.26
C SER A 318 33.52 10.56 -7.42
N GLY A 319 34.60 10.20 -8.10
CA GLY A 319 35.87 9.77 -7.49
C GLY A 319 35.80 8.50 -6.65
N TYR A 320 36.85 8.27 -5.84
CA TYR A 320 36.97 7.08 -5.00
C TYR A 320 35.83 6.94 -3.96
N ARG A 321 35.25 8.04 -3.46
CA ARG A 321 34.13 7.98 -2.49
C ARG A 321 32.86 7.38 -3.13
N TYR A 322 32.53 7.79 -4.35
CA TYR A 322 31.48 7.15 -5.14
C TYR A 322 31.81 5.68 -5.42
N ASP A 323 33.04 5.40 -5.87
CA ASP A 323 33.48 4.04 -6.17
C ASP A 323 33.32 3.08 -4.98
N ILE A 324 33.75 3.49 -3.78
CA ILE A 324 33.61 2.72 -2.54
C ILE A 324 32.14 2.44 -2.23
N VAL A 325 31.27 3.46 -2.27
CA VAL A 325 29.83 3.30 -1.98
C VAL A 325 29.18 2.33 -2.96
N VAL A 326 29.45 2.48 -4.26
CA VAL A 326 28.84 1.62 -5.29
C VAL A 326 29.33 0.18 -5.16
N HIS A 327 30.63 -0.06 -4.95
CA HIS A 327 31.18 -1.41 -4.90
C HIS A 327 30.98 -2.12 -3.56
N THR A 328 30.87 -1.42 -2.42
CA THR A 328 30.46 -2.04 -1.16
C THR A 328 28.99 -2.49 -1.20
N LEU A 329 28.10 -1.76 -1.88
CA LEU A 329 26.73 -2.23 -2.14
C LEU A 329 26.66 -3.34 -3.20
N THR A 330 27.31 -3.18 -4.35
CA THR A 330 27.16 -4.12 -5.48
C THR A 330 28.03 -5.36 -5.34
N ILE A 331 29.33 -5.23 -5.02
CA ILE A 331 30.22 -6.38 -4.82
C ILE A 331 30.08 -6.90 -3.39
N GLY A 332 30.23 -6.02 -2.40
CA GLY A 332 30.24 -6.39 -0.99
C GLY A 332 28.94 -7.04 -0.54
N PHE A 333 27.81 -6.36 -0.75
CA PHE A 333 26.48 -6.86 -0.39
C PHE A 333 25.85 -7.76 -1.48
N VAL A 334 25.56 -7.24 -2.69
CA VAL A 334 24.79 -8.00 -3.70
C VAL A 334 25.55 -9.23 -4.22
N MET A 335 26.80 -9.12 -4.66
CA MET A 335 27.53 -10.29 -5.20
C MET A 335 27.78 -11.36 -4.14
N SER A 336 28.03 -11.00 -2.87
CA SER A 336 28.10 -11.98 -1.77
C SER A 336 26.79 -12.76 -1.64
N MET A 337 25.63 -12.09 -1.71
CA MET A 337 24.31 -12.75 -1.68
C MET A 337 24.08 -13.66 -2.90
N ILE A 338 24.50 -13.24 -4.10
CA ILE A 338 24.43 -14.06 -5.31
C ILE A 338 25.31 -15.32 -5.19
N VAL A 339 26.53 -15.21 -4.64
CA VAL A 339 27.42 -16.36 -4.39
C VAL A 339 26.78 -17.34 -3.40
N ALA A 340 26.12 -16.84 -2.35
CA ALA A 340 25.40 -17.67 -1.38
C ALA A 340 24.24 -18.46 -2.03
N HIS A 341 23.46 -17.82 -2.90
CA HIS A 341 22.19 -18.37 -3.38
C HIS A 341 22.25 -19.05 -4.74
N ALA A 342 23.27 -18.82 -5.58
CA ALA A 342 23.37 -19.43 -6.91
C ALA A 342 23.30 -20.98 -6.93
N PRO A 343 23.88 -21.73 -5.97
CA PRO A 343 23.72 -23.19 -5.92
C PRO A 343 22.27 -23.66 -5.69
N VAL A 344 21.38 -22.78 -5.21
CA VAL A 344 19.96 -23.04 -4.98
C VAL A 344 19.11 -22.54 -6.16
N ILE A 345 19.42 -21.37 -6.70
CA ILE A 345 18.69 -20.73 -7.80
C ILE A 345 18.91 -21.44 -9.15
N VAL A 346 20.17 -21.75 -9.49
CA VAL A 346 20.53 -22.33 -10.80
C VAL A 346 19.81 -23.68 -11.05
N PRO A 347 19.67 -24.59 -10.07
CA PRO A 347 18.84 -25.78 -10.21
C PRO A 347 17.38 -25.54 -10.57
N ALA A 348 16.74 -24.48 -10.06
CA ALA A 348 15.35 -24.17 -10.39
C ALA A 348 15.18 -23.77 -11.87
N ILE A 349 16.17 -23.07 -12.42
CA ILE A 349 16.19 -22.62 -13.82
C ILE A 349 16.56 -23.78 -14.76
N VAL A 350 17.73 -24.40 -14.54
CA VAL A 350 18.37 -25.38 -15.44
C VAL A 350 17.82 -26.80 -15.26
N ARG A 351 17.15 -27.09 -14.12
CA ARG A 351 16.65 -28.43 -13.72
C ARG A 351 17.77 -29.46 -13.52
N ARG A 352 18.94 -29.01 -13.07
CA ARG A 352 20.06 -29.86 -12.63
C ARG A 352 20.56 -29.38 -11.27
N PRO A 353 20.79 -30.26 -10.28
CA PRO A 353 21.36 -29.85 -9.00
C PRO A 353 22.80 -29.33 -9.20
N VAL A 354 23.18 -28.35 -8.38
CA VAL A 354 24.53 -27.79 -8.31
C VAL A 354 25.08 -28.16 -6.93
N PRO A 355 25.99 -29.15 -6.84
CA PRO A 355 26.50 -29.60 -5.54
C PRO A 355 27.38 -28.55 -4.86
N TYR A 356 27.44 -28.58 -3.54
CA TYR A 356 28.39 -27.79 -2.75
C TYR A 356 29.83 -28.14 -3.13
N HIS A 357 30.66 -27.14 -3.38
CA HIS A 357 32.08 -27.33 -3.67
C HIS A 357 32.95 -26.27 -2.97
N ARG A 358 34.13 -26.66 -2.48
CA ARG A 358 35.03 -25.79 -1.71
C ARG A 358 35.51 -24.55 -2.49
N MET A 359 35.55 -24.62 -3.82
CA MET A 359 35.92 -23.48 -4.69
C MET A 359 35.04 -22.25 -4.46
N LEU A 360 33.79 -22.41 -4.01
CA LEU A 360 32.91 -21.27 -3.70
C LEU A 360 33.45 -20.41 -2.53
N TRP A 361 34.18 -21.00 -1.58
CA TRP A 361 34.89 -20.23 -0.53
C TRP A 361 36.08 -19.45 -1.10
N ALA A 362 36.83 -20.03 -2.04
CA ALA A 362 37.95 -19.34 -2.68
C ALA A 362 37.45 -18.14 -3.50
N VAL A 363 36.40 -18.33 -4.30
CA VAL A 363 35.70 -17.26 -5.04
C VAL A 363 35.24 -16.15 -4.09
N TRP A 364 34.55 -16.49 -3.01
CA TRP A 364 34.08 -15.51 -2.03
C TRP A 364 35.24 -14.78 -1.34
N ALA A 365 36.30 -15.50 -0.94
CA ALA A 365 37.47 -14.90 -0.30
C ALA A 365 38.21 -13.94 -1.23
N CYS A 366 38.41 -14.30 -2.50
CA CYS A 366 38.98 -13.40 -3.50
C CYS A 366 38.13 -12.14 -3.69
N LEU A 367 36.80 -12.26 -3.71
CA LEU A 367 35.90 -11.10 -3.74
C LEU A 367 36.09 -10.18 -2.53
N GLN A 368 36.14 -10.74 -1.31
CA GLN A 368 36.31 -9.91 -0.11
C GLN A 368 37.69 -9.25 -0.06
N LEU A 369 38.77 -9.99 -0.37
CA LEU A 369 40.13 -9.46 -0.36
C LEU A 369 40.33 -8.37 -1.43
N GLY A 370 39.82 -8.60 -2.65
CA GLY A 370 39.84 -7.59 -3.72
C GLY A 370 39.10 -6.32 -3.33
N LEU A 371 37.92 -6.45 -2.69
CA LEU A 371 37.14 -5.32 -2.21
C LEU A 371 37.80 -4.58 -1.03
N VAL A 372 38.38 -5.29 -0.06
CA VAL A 372 39.16 -4.68 1.04
C VAL A 372 40.31 -3.84 0.50
N VAL A 373 41.10 -4.41 -0.43
CA VAL A 373 42.19 -3.69 -1.08
C VAL A 373 41.66 -2.47 -1.83
N ARG A 374 40.60 -2.63 -2.64
CA ARG A 374 39.97 -1.54 -3.39
C ARG A 374 39.51 -0.40 -2.48
N VAL A 375 38.86 -0.70 -1.36
CA VAL A 375 38.32 0.30 -0.43
C VAL A 375 39.42 1.02 0.33
N ILE A 376 40.41 0.30 0.88
CA ILE A 376 41.54 0.92 1.60
C ILE A 376 42.40 1.75 0.64
N ALA A 377 42.66 1.25 -0.57
CA ALA A 377 43.41 1.98 -1.57
C ALA A 377 42.67 3.23 -2.06
N GLY A 378 41.37 3.13 -2.36
CA GLY A 378 40.54 4.28 -2.75
C GLY A 378 40.45 5.35 -1.65
N ALA A 379 40.35 4.95 -0.37
CA ALA A 379 40.38 5.87 0.76
C ALA A 379 41.74 6.57 0.95
N ARG A 380 42.82 5.98 0.43
CA ARG A 380 44.19 6.54 0.40
C ARG A 380 44.56 7.17 -0.94
N SER A 381 43.64 7.23 -1.91
CA SER A 381 43.89 7.62 -3.31
C SER A 381 45.04 6.86 -4.01
N ALA A 382 45.31 5.62 -3.58
CA ALA A 382 46.39 4.78 -4.09
C ALA A 382 45.96 4.01 -5.35
N GLU A 383 46.04 4.66 -6.50
CA GLU A 383 45.48 4.20 -7.79
C GLU A 383 45.87 2.76 -8.16
N THR A 384 47.17 2.41 -8.19
CA THR A 384 47.64 1.07 -8.59
C THR A 384 47.11 -0.04 -7.68
N ALA A 385 46.98 0.22 -6.37
CA ALA A 385 46.41 -0.74 -5.43
C ALA A 385 44.88 -0.85 -5.61
N TRP A 386 44.20 0.26 -5.92
CA TRP A 386 42.77 0.27 -6.24
C TRP A 386 42.45 -0.50 -7.53
N GLN A 387 43.28 -0.32 -8.57
CA GLN A 387 43.25 -1.09 -9.82
C GLN A 387 43.41 -2.60 -9.55
N PHE A 388 44.43 -2.98 -8.76
CA PHE A 388 44.70 -4.37 -8.40
C PHE A 388 43.52 -5.03 -7.65
N GLY A 389 42.95 -4.36 -6.64
CA GLY A 389 41.76 -4.85 -5.95
C GLY A 389 40.53 -4.99 -6.86
N GLY A 390 40.40 -4.10 -7.85
CA GLY A 390 39.41 -4.20 -8.91
C GLY A 390 39.61 -5.41 -9.82
N ALA A 391 40.83 -5.63 -10.31
CA ALA A 391 41.17 -6.75 -11.18
C ALA A 391 40.95 -8.11 -10.49
N ILE A 392 41.30 -8.24 -9.21
CA ILE A 392 40.97 -9.42 -8.38
C ILE A 392 39.47 -9.66 -8.34
N SER A 393 38.66 -8.60 -8.17
CA SER A 393 37.21 -8.71 -8.10
C SER A 393 36.61 -9.20 -9.43
N VAL A 394 37.12 -8.71 -10.57
CA VAL A 394 36.74 -9.18 -11.92
C VAL A 394 37.10 -10.67 -12.09
N LEU A 395 38.34 -11.06 -11.75
CA LEU A 395 38.81 -12.44 -11.85
C LEU A 395 37.96 -13.39 -10.99
N ALA A 396 37.59 -12.96 -9.77
CA ALA A 396 36.74 -13.75 -8.88
C ALA A 396 35.31 -13.94 -9.43
N LEU A 397 34.74 -12.93 -10.11
CA LEU A 397 33.45 -13.06 -10.81
C LEU A 397 33.51 -14.02 -12.01
N VAL A 398 34.59 -13.97 -12.80
CA VAL A 398 34.80 -14.96 -13.89
C VAL A 398 34.95 -16.37 -13.32
N ALA A 399 35.77 -16.55 -12.28
CA ALA A 399 35.97 -17.82 -11.59
C ALA A 399 34.65 -18.36 -10.99
N PHE A 400 33.78 -17.49 -10.48
CA PHE A 400 32.44 -17.85 -10.02
C PHE A 400 31.58 -18.41 -11.16
N MET A 401 31.48 -17.71 -12.29
CA MET A 401 30.70 -18.14 -13.46
C MET A 401 31.18 -19.50 -13.98
N VAL A 402 32.50 -19.66 -14.14
CA VAL A 402 33.12 -20.93 -14.57
C VAL A 402 32.82 -22.06 -13.56
N THR A 403 32.93 -21.78 -12.26
CA THR A 403 32.63 -22.77 -11.20
C THR A 403 31.17 -23.24 -11.27
N ILE A 404 30.20 -22.31 -11.36
CA ILE A 404 28.77 -22.65 -11.42
C ILE A 404 28.42 -23.45 -12.69
N VAL A 405 28.93 -23.04 -13.86
CA VAL A 405 28.71 -23.76 -15.13
C VAL A 405 29.33 -25.17 -15.09
N THR A 406 30.51 -25.31 -14.50
CA THR A 406 31.20 -26.59 -14.36
C THR A 406 30.41 -27.54 -13.45
N LEU A 407 30.01 -27.08 -12.26
CA LEU A 407 29.23 -27.87 -11.30
C LEU A 407 27.87 -28.30 -11.87
N ALA A 408 27.19 -27.44 -12.64
CA ALA A 408 25.93 -27.76 -13.32
C ALA A 408 26.07 -28.80 -14.45
N ASN A 409 27.29 -29.07 -14.92
CA ASN A 409 27.60 -30.03 -15.99
C ASN A 409 28.22 -31.35 -15.50
N GLN A 410 28.89 -31.37 -14.34
CA GLN A 410 29.59 -32.55 -13.81
C GLN A 410 28.69 -33.77 -13.50
N HIS A 411 27.37 -33.59 -13.43
CA HIS A 411 26.40 -34.67 -13.22
C HIS A 411 26.40 -35.78 -14.28
N ARG A 412 27.14 -35.61 -15.41
CA ARG A 412 27.38 -36.68 -16.39
C ARG A 412 28.27 -37.83 -15.87
N PHE A 413 29.24 -37.57 -14.99
CA PHE A 413 30.29 -38.55 -14.68
C PHE A 413 30.03 -39.43 -13.44
N VAL A 414 29.44 -38.87 -12.38
CA VAL A 414 29.29 -39.59 -11.09
C VAL A 414 28.37 -40.83 -11.21
N HIS A 415 27.28 -40.73 -11.99
CA HIS A 415 26.39 -41.86 -12.23
C HIS A 415 26.95 -42.93 -13.19
N LEU A 416 27.91 -42.59 -14.07
CA LEU A 416 28.59 -43.59 -14.90
C LEU A 416 29.58 -44.41 -14.05
N ARG A 417 30.33 -43.75 -13.17
CA ARG A 417 31.31 -44.41 -12.29
C ARG A 417 30.65 -45.33 -11.27
N GLY A 418 29.67 -44.83 -10.50
CA GLY A 418 28.93 -45.64 -9.53
C GLY A 418 28.04 -46.74 -10.12
N ARG A 419 27.86 -46.77 -11.45
CA ARG A 419 27.23 -47.88 -12.17
C ARG A 419 28.24 -48.96 -12.54
N GLY A 420 29.42 -48.58 -13.05
CA GLY A 420 30.52 -49.52 -13.31
C GLY A 420 31.01 -50.23 -12.04
N ASP A 421 31.06 -49.52 -10.90
CA ASP A 421 31.43 -50.12 -9.61
C ASP A 421 30.36 -51.11 -9.09
N ARG A 422 29.06 -50.84 -9.34
CA ARG A 422 27.97 -51.76 -9.00
C ARG A 422 27.88 -52.96 -9.93
N GLU A 423 28.10 -52.78 -11.23
CA GLU A 423 28.13 -53.88 -12.18
C GLU A 423 29.34 -54.81 -11.89
N ARG A 424 30.52 -54.26 -11.55
CA ARG A 424 31.66 -55.04 -11.02
C ARG A 424 31.34 -55.79 -9.72
N ALA A 425 30.74 -55.12 -8.73
CA ALA A 425 30.36 -55.77 -7.46
C ALA A 425 29.28 -56.87 -7.64
N SER A 426 28.40 -56.73 -8.64
CA SER A 426 27.39 -57.76 -8.95
C SER A 426 27.96 -59.00 -9.64
N SER A 427 29.15 -58.91 -10.23
CA SER A 427 29.81 -60.02 -10.92
C SER A 427 30.69 -60.92 -10.03
N SER A 428 30.77 -60.65 -8.73
CA SER A 428 31.77 -61.26 -7.82
C SER A 428 31.19 -61.89 -6.54
N VAL A 429 30.00 -62.49 -6.58
CA VAL A 429 29.41 -63.21 -5.43
C VAL A 429 29.21 -64.70 -5.77
N PRO A 430 29.99 -65.62 -5.17
CA PRO A 430 29.73 -67.06 -5.22
C PRO A 430 28.44 -67.41 -4.44
N GLY A 431 27.66 -68.36 -4.95
CA GLY A 431 26.35 -68.68 -4.39
C GLY A 431 26.38 -69.50 -3.09
N MET A 432 25.28 -69.46 -2.34
CA MET A 432 24.97 -70.38 -1.25
C MET A 432 23.47 -70.74 -1.28
N LYS A 433 23.15 -71.94 -0.79
CA LYS A 433 21.86 -72.63 -0.96
C LYS A 433 20.85 -72.29 0.15
N ASP A 434 19.59 -72.63 -0.16
CA ASP A 434 18.44 -72.99 0.70
C ASP A 434 18.59 -72.85 2.23
N GLU A 435 17.58 -72.24 2.87
CA GLU A 435 16.86 -72.88 3.99
C GLU A 435 15.47 -72.28 4.25
N ARG A 436 14.64 -72.98 5.05
CA ARG A 436 13.19 -72.77 5.20
C ARG A 436 12.79 -72.07 6.51
N SER A 437 11.58 -71.50 6.49
CA SER A 437 10.58 -71.48 7.58
C SER A 437 10.80 -70.60 8.83
N LEU A 438 9.84 -69.69 9.12
CA LEU A 438 8.85 -69.86 10.22
C LEU A 438 7.83 -68.68 10.29
N ALA A 439 6.76 -68.89 11.07
CA ALA A 439 5.60 -68.00 11.31
C ALA A 439 5.95 -66.61 11.90
N GLY A 440 5.07 -65.61 11.98
CA GLY A 440 3.64 -65.45 11.63
C GLY A 440 3.06 -64.20 12.33
N GLY A 441 1.81 -63.80 12.07
CA GLY A 441 1.16 -62.72 12.85
C GLY A 441 0.06 -61.90 12.16
N ASN A 442 -1.16 -62.00 12.70
CA ASN A 442 -2.35 -61.16 12.48
C ASN A 442 -2.09 -59.64 12.71
N SER A 443 -2.95 -58.69 12.30
CA SER A 443 -4.34 -58.73 11.78
C SER A 443 -4.66 -57.46 10.96
N GLY A 444 -5.69 -57.53 10.11
CA GLY A 444 -6.28 -56.37 9.44
C GLY A 444 -7.75 -56.18 9.80
N ILE A 445 -8.19 -54.93 10.01
CA ILE A 445 -9.61 -54.56 10.16
C ILE A 445 -10.03 -53.75 8.94
N ALA A 446 -11.13 -54.15 8.32
CA ALA A 446 -11.70 -53.51 7.14
C ALA A 446 -12.87 -52.60 7.50
N VAL A 447 -13.09 -51.55 6.69
CA VAL A 447 -14.42 -50.92 6.56
C VAL A 447 -14.74 -50.80 5.07
N ARG A 448 -15.90 -51.36 4.69
CA ARG A 448 -16.43 -51.39 3.32
C ARG A 448 -17.36 -50.21 3.05
N SER A 449 -17.57 -49.96 1.76
CA SER A 449 -18.57 -49.04 1.19
C SER A 449 -19.98 -49.67 1.08
N ALA A 450 -21.00 -48.81 1.14
CA ALA A 450 -22.34 -48.97 0.55
C ALA A 450 -22.93 -47.54 0.39
N THR A 451 -23.25 -47.01 -0.80
CA THR A 451 -24.40 -47.26 -1.69
C THR A 451 -25.78 -47.01 -1.08
N SER A 452 -26.58 -46.21 -1.81
CA SER A 452 -27.96 -45.77 -1.51
C SER A 452 -29.01 -46.88 -1.64
N PRO A 453 -30.27 -46.63 -1.22
CA PRO A 453 -31.33 -46.51 -2.25
C PRO A 453 -32.55 -45.61 -1.93
N THR A 454 -33.23 -45.18 -3.01
CA THR A 454 -34.69 -44.99 -3.26
C THR A 454 -35.66 -44.25 -2.30
N SER A 455 -36.57 -43.48 -2.93
CA SER A 455 -37.90 -43.06 -2.43
C SER A 455 -39.00 -43.92 -3.09
N PRO A 456 -40.18 -44.16 -2.48
CA PRO A 456 -41.36 -43.30 -2.74
C PRO A 456 -42.37 -43.16 -1.56
N GLY A 457 -43.32 -42.22 -1.66
CA GLY A 457 -44.49 -42.20 -0.74
C GLY A 457 -45.40 -40.98 -0.87
N ARG A 458 -46.66 -41.16 -1.30
CA ARG A 458 -47.73 -40.15 -1.34
C ARG A 458 -48.60 -40.26 -0.08
N GLY A 459 -49.03 -39.11 0.48
CA GLY A 459 -50.12 -39.06 1.46
C GLY A 459 -50.87 -37.73 1.39
N LYS A 460 -52.18 -37.77 1.13
CA LYS A 460 -53.08 -36.60 1.24
C LYS A 460 -53.77 -36.63 2.60
N ALA A 461 -53.85 -35.48 3.27
CA ALA A 461 -54.87 -35.21 4.28
C ALA A 461 -55.25 -33.72 4.22
N SER A 462 -56.55 -33.43 4.23
CA SER A 462 -57.09 -32.07 4.18
C SER A 462 -57.35 -31.51 5.58
N GLY A 463 -56.93 -30.28 5.83
CA GLY A 463 -57.26 -29.55 7.06
C GLY A 463 -57.47 -28.06 6.77
N SER A 464 -58.72 -27.62 6.79
CA SER A 464 -59.09 -26.22 6.51
C SER A 464 -58.90 -25.35 7.76
N THR A 465 -58.06 -24.31 7.68
CA THR A 465 -58.11 -23.17 8.60
C THR A 465 -58.02 -21.85 7.83
N ARG A 466 -58.87 -20.89 8.21
CA ARG A 466 -59.10 -19.61 7.53
C ARG A 466 -57.83 -18.76 7.39
N ARG A 467 -57.59 -18.23 6.18
CA ARG A 467 -56.75 -17.04 5.99
C ARG A 467 -57.48 -15.77 6.49
N PRO A 468 -56.88 -14.93 7.34
CA PRO A 468 -57.23 -13.51 7.40
C PRO A 468 -56.66 -12.79 6.16
N LYS A 469 -57.39 -11.77 5.67
CA LYS A 469 -56.99 -11.00 4.48
C LYS A 469 -55.70 -10.22 4.73
N SER A 470 -54.77 -10.28 3.78
CA SER A 470 -53.54 -9.48 3.80
C SER A 470 -53.81 -8.04 3.36
N SER A 471 -53.97 -7.12 4.30
CA SER A 471 -54.09 -5.67 4.03
C SER A 471 -53.21 -4.82 4.94
N ASP A 472 -51.95 -5.21 5.11
CA ASP A 472 -50.90 -4.22 5.39
C ASP A 472 -49.62 -4.55 4.61
N ARG A 473 -49.53 -3.97 3.41
CA ARG A 473 -48.24 -3.80 2.73
C ARG A 473 -47.60 -2.56 3.34
N THR A 474 -46.81 -2.76 4.40
CA THR A 474 -45.92 -1.72 4.93
C THR A 474 -44.98 -1.25 3.82
N ARG A 475 -45.35 -0.14 3.17
CA ARG A 475 -44.52 0.54 2.16
C ARG A 475 -43.30 1.07 2.89
N GLY A 476 -42.23 0.27 2.93
CA GLY A 476 -40.94 0.70 3.47
C GLY A 476 -40.57 2.04 2.86
N SER A 477 -40.36 3.05 3.70
CA SER A 477 -40.25 4.43 3.26
C SER A 477 -39.10 4.56 2.26
N ARG A 478 -39.40 5.10 1.07
CA ARG A 478 -38.39 5.43 0.07
C ARG A 478 -37.58 6.61 0.59
N THR A 479 -36.49 6.32 1.30
CA THR A 479 -35.51 7.34 1.66
C THR A 479 -35.00 8.03 0.39
N SER A 480 -35.06 9.36 0.39
CA SER A 480 -34.57 10.19 -0.71
C SER A 480 -33.08 9.90 -0.94
N ARG A 481 -32.70 9.65 -2.20
CA ARG A 481 -31.31 9.35 -2.59
C ARG A 481 -30.54 10.62 -2.96
N THR A 482 -30.49 11.55 -2.02
CA THR A 482 -29.67 12.77 -2.06
C THR A 482 -28.17 12.47 -2.04
N ASP A 483 -27.74 11.27 -1.63
CA ASP A 483 -26.36 10.75 -1.71
C ASP A 483 -25.75 10.82 -3.13
N ARG A 484 -26.61 10.77 -4.15
CA ARG A 484 -26.21 10.91 -5.55
C ARG A 484 -25.71 12.32 -5.90
N ILE A 485 -26.23 13.37 -5.24
CA ILE A 485 -25.84 14.76 -5.48
C ILE A 485 -24.39 14.97 -5.05
N THR A 486 -24.03 14.53 -3.85
CA THR A 486 -22.65 14.53 -3.35
C THR A 486 -21.70 13.79 -4.31
N THR A 487 -22.12 12.63 -4.83
CA THR A 487 -21.33 11.87 -5.80
C THR A 487 -21.12 12.64 -7.12
N GLY A 488 -22.15 13.36 -7.60
CA GLY A 488 -22.04 14.24 -8.76
C GLY A 488 -21.02 15.36 -8.55
N TRP A 489 -21.07 16.04 -7.40
CA TRP A 489 -20.06 17.04 -7.06
C TRP A 489 -18.66 16.47 -6.89
N MET A 490 -18.49 15.24 -6.41
CA MET A 490 -17.18 14.59 -6.32
C MET A 490 -16.56 14.37 -7.70
N LEU A 491 -17.39 14.01 -8.70
CA LEU A 491 -16.94 13.91 -10.09
C LEU A 491 -16.59 15.29 -10.67
N LEU A 492 -17.43 16.32 -10.45
CA LEU A 492 -17.17 17.68 -10.93
C LEU A 492 -15.90 18.29 -10.29
N ALA A 493 -15.70 18.11 -8.98
CA ALA A 493 -14.52 18.57 -8.26
C ALA A 493 -13.25 17.85 -8.74
N LEU A 494 -13.32 16.53 -8.99
CA LEU A 494 -12.21 15.77 -9.58
C LEU A 494 -11.86 16.27 -10.98
N VAL A 495 -12.86 16.45 -11.85
CA VAL A 495 -12.67 16.97 -13.21
C VAL A 495 -12.09 18.38 -13.17
N ALA A 496 -12.60 19.28 -12.33
CA ALA A 496 -12.05 20.62 -12.17
C ALA A 496 -10.58 20.58 -11.69
N THR A 497 -10.28 19.78 -10.68
CA THR A 497 -8.91 19.63 -10.12
C THR A 497 -7.90 19.16 -11.17
N VAL A 498 -8.32 18.31 -12.13
CA VAL A 498 -7.45 17.80 -13.20
C VAL A 498 -7.42 18.73 -14.43
N ALA A 499 -8.57 19.24 -14.87
CA ALA A 499 -8.69 19.98 -16.12
C ALA A 499 -8.30 21.46 -16.01
N VAL A 500 -8.57 22.11 -14.86
CA VAL A 500 -8.26 23.53 -14.65
C VAL A 500 -6.76 23.80 -14.78
N PRO A 501 -5.84 23.06 -14.12
CA PRO A 501 -4.40 23.32 -14.24
C PRO A 501 -3.80 22.97 -15.60
N VAL A 502 -4.45 22.09 -16.39
CA VAL A 502 -3.91 21.55 -17.65
C VAL A 502 -4.40 22.33 -18.87
N VAL A 503 -5.68 22.74 -18.90
CA VAL A 503 -6.33 23.37 -20.08
C VAL A 503 -7.02 24.69 -19.73
N GLY A 504 -7.51 24.82 -18.48
CA GLY A 504 -8.33 25.94 -18.02
C GLY A 504 -7.57 27.15 -17.47
N ALA A 505 -6.26 27.05 -17.25
CA ALA A 505 -5.43 28.15 -16.75
C ALA A 505 -5.51 29.36 -17.69
N GLY A 506 -6.05 30.48 -17.19
CA GLY A 506 -6.32 31.70 -17.97
C GLY A 506 -7.58 31.69 -18.83
N ARG A 507 -8.27 30.56 -19.02
CA ARG A 507 -9.52 30.48 -19.82
C ARG A 507 -10.80 30.42 -19.00
N ILE A 508 -10.73 29.93 -17.75
CA ILE A 508 -11.87 29.84 -16.85
C ILE A 508 -11.82 31.03 -15.87
N PRO A 509 -12.79 31.96 -15.89
CA PRO A 509 -12.86 33.03 -14.91
C PRO A 509 -12.92 32.49 -13.48
N GLN A 510 -12.17 33.10 -12.56
CA GLN A 510 -12.13 32.72 -11.14
C GLN A 510 -11.86 31.21 -10.89
N SER A 511 -11.03 30.59 -11.73
CA SER A 511 -10.78 29.13 -11.75
C SER A 511 -10.33 28.53 -10.41
N TRP A 512 -9.56 29.28 -9.61
CA TRP A 512 -9.19 28.91 -8.25
C TRP A 512 -10.41 28.81 -7.32
N TRP A 513 -11.22 29.88 -7.30
CA TRP A 513 -12.43 29.97 -6.49
C TRP A 513 -13.45 28.88 -6.87
N LEU A 514 -13.64 28.64 -8.17
CA LEU A 514 -14.44 27.53 -8.69
C LEU A 514 -13.98 26.19 -8.08
N THR A 515 -12.69 25.87 -8.18
CA THR A 515 -12.16 24.58 -7.73
C THR A 515 -12.34 24.39 -6.21
N ILE A 516 -12.11 25.43 -5.42
CA ILE A 516 -12.41 25.41 -3.98
C ILE A 516 -13.89 25.22 -3.72
N HIS A 517 -14.78 26.01 -4.34
CA HIS A 517 -16.22 26.00 -4.05
C HIS A 517 -16.89 24.70 -4.50
N LEU A 518 -16.43 24.06 -5.58
CA LEU A 518 -16.83 22.71 -5.96
C LEU A 518 -16.49 21.68 -4.87
N LEU A 519 -15.35 21.82 -4.19
CA LEU A 519 -14.96 20.93 -3.10
C LEU A 519 -15.68 21.28 -1.78
N THR A 520 -15.69 22.55 -1.36
CA THR A 520 -16.20 22.97 -0.05
C THR A 520 -17.73 23.08 -0.01
N LEU A 521 -18.36 23.73 -0.99
CA LEU A 521 -19.81 23.84 -1.08
C LEU A 521 -20.42 22.65 -1.83
N GLY A 522 -19.84 22.27 -2.97
CA GLY A 522 -20.31 21.14 -3.78
C GLY A 522 -20.21 19.80 -3.03
N VAL A 523 -19.00 19.35 -2.70
CA VAL A 523 -18.80 18.04 -2.05
C VAL A 523 -19.09 18.08 -0.55
N LEU A 524 -18.34 18.89 0.21
CA LEU A 524 -18.33 18.81 1.68
C LEU A 524 -19.63 19.31 2.30
N THR A 525 -20.18 20.45 1.85
CA THR A 525 -21.40 21.02 2.43
C THR A 525 -22.64 20.18 2.13
N ASN A 526 -22.78 19.63 0.91
CA ASN A 526 -23.80 18.59 0.65
C ASN A 526 -23.62 17.36 1.54
N GLY A 527 -22.37 16.93 1.75
CA GLY A 527 -22.04 15.87 2.69
C GLY A 527 -22.51 16.18 4.11
N ILE A 528 -22.18 17.35 4.65
CA ILE A 528 -22.55 17.78 6.00
C ILE A 528 -24.08 17.87 6.14
N LEU A 529 -24.78 18.53 5.21
CA LEU A 529 -26.25 18.64 5.20
C LEU A 529 -26.97 17.28 5.20
N GLN A 530 -26.42 16.30 4.48
CA GLN A 530 -26.98 14.95 4.40
C GLN A 530 -26.66 14.13 5.67
N TRP A 531 -25.39 14.11 6.08
CA TRP A 531 -24.93 13.22 7.15
C TRP A 531 -25.23 13.74 8.54
N SER A 532 -25.30 15.06 8.78
CA SER A 532 -25.70 15.61 10.09
C SER A 532 -27.11 15.16 10.49
N TRP A 533 -28.08 15.15 9.56
CA TRP A 533 -29.42 14.63 9.79
C TRP A 533 -29.48 13.10 9.91
N TYR A 534 -28.63 12.37 9.19
CA TYR A 534 -28.49 10.93 9.37
C TYR A 534 -28.02 10.60 10.80
N PHE A 535 -26.98 11.29 11.28
CA PHE A 535 -26.50 11.14 12.66
C PHE A 535 -27.53 11.63 13.69
N ALA A 536 -28.17 12.79 13.49
CA ALA A 536 -29.19 13.29 14.39
C ALA A 536 -30.36 12.31 14.54
N ARG A 537 -30.86 11.72 13.44
CA ARG A 537 -31.90 10.68 13.49
C ARG A 537 -31.43 9.44 14.28
N ALA A 538 -30.21 8.97 14.04
CA ALA A 538 -29.66 7.79 14.71
C ALA A 538 -29.40 8.02 16.22
N LEU A 539 -28.86 9.19 16.59
CA LEU A 539 -28.46 9.53 17.96
C LEU A 539 -29.65 9.98 18.84
N LEU A 540 -30.64 10.67 18.27
CA LEU A 540 -31.86 11.11 18.97
C LEU A 540 -33.04 10.13 18.80
N ARG A 541 -32.88 9.05 18.02
CA ARG A 541 -33.94 8.08 17.70
C ARG A 541 -35.22 8.71 17.15
N LEU A 542 -35.06 9.73 16.28
CA LEU A 542 -36.21 10.41 15.65
C LEU A 542 -37.02 9.44 14.77
N ALA A 543 -38.33 9.67 14.70
CA ALA A 543 -39.23 8.86 13.90
C ALA A 543 -38.83 8.85 12.40
N PRO A 544 -39.10 7.75 11.65
CA PRO A 544 -38.70 7.64 10.23
C PRO A 544 -39.30 8.71 9.31
N ASP A 545 -40.41 9.30 9.74
CA ASP A 545 -41.26 10.29 9.09
C ASP A 545 -41.07 11.73 9.62
N ASP A 546 -40.11 11.98 10.53
CA ASP A 546 -39.79 13.33 11.02
C ASP A 546 -39.53 14.28 9.83
N LEU A 547 -40.41 15.28 9.68
CA LEU A 547 -40.44 16.20 8.54
C LEU A 547 -39.11 16.95 8.37
N ARG A 548 -38.47 17.34 9.48
CA ARG A 548 -37.22 18.11 9.51
C ARG A 548 -36.06 17.28 8.97
N ALA A 549 -36.02 15.99 9.33
CA ALA A 549 -35.03 15.03 8.88
C ALA A 549 -35.32 14.43 7.49
N GLY A 550 -36.56 14.54 7.01
CA GLY A 550 -37.04 13.96 5.75
C GLY A 550 -37.23 15.01 4.65
N ARG A 551 -38.46 15.53 4.56
CA ARG A 551 -38.89 16.46 3.51
C ARG A 551 -38.08 17.75 3.54
N ASP A 552 -38.00 18.39 4.71
CA ASP A 552 -37.45 19.72 4.83
C ASP A 552 -35.93 19.72 4.59
N ASN A 553 -35.22 18.67 5.01
CA ASN A 553 -33.81 18.51 4.63
C ASN A 553 -33.61 18.30 3.12
N THR A 554 -34.53 17.59 2.46
CA THR A 554 -34.51 17.44 0.99
C THR A 554 -34.71 18.80 0.31
N VAL A 555 -35.65 19.62 0.79
CA VAL A 555 -35.88 21.00 0.29
C VAL A 555 -34.63 21.86 0.48
N ARG A 556 -34.00 21.85 1.67
CA ARG A 556 -32.75 22.57 1.93
C ARG A 556 -31.64 22.19 0.96
N ILE A 557 -31.43 20.89 0.74
CA ILE A 557 -30.41 20.39 -0.20
C ILE A 557 -30.73 20.87 -1.62
N VAL A 558 -31.98 20.78 -2.10
CA VAL A 558 -32.34 21.24 -3.45
C VAL A 558 -32.12 22.75 -3.61
N VAL A 559 -32.62 23.57 -2.69
CA VAL A 559 -32.47 25.04 -2.73
C VAL A 559 -31.00 25.45 -2.65
N PHE A 560 -30.21 24.81 -1.76
CA PHE A 560 -28.77 25.04 -1.65
C PHE A 560 -28.04 24.77 -2.98
N ASN A 561 -28.35 23.67 -3.67
CA ASN A 561 -27.67 23.33 -4.92
C ASN A 561 -28.08 24.24 -6.08
N ILE A 562 -29.34 24.69 -6.15
CA ILE A 562 -29.79 25.70 -7.12
C ILE A 562 -29.03 27.01 -6.89
N ALA A 563 -28.96 27.48 -5.64
CA ALA A 563 -28.21 28.68 -5.27
C ALA A 563 -26.70 28.54 -5.53
N LEU A 564 -26.11 27.36 -5.31
CA LEU A 564 -24.69 27.10 -5.59
C LEU A 564 -24.37 27.14 -7.09
N VAL A 565 -25.22 26.57 -7.94
CA VAL A 565 -25.04 26.64 -9.41
C VAL A 565 -25.18 28.08 -9.90
N ALA A 566 -26.18 28.82 -9.40
CA ALA A 566 -26.38 30.24 -9.72
C ALA A 566 -25.23 31.13 -9.20
N LEU A 567 -24.67 30.82 -8.02
CA LEU A 567 -23.48 31.49 -7.48
C LEU A 567 -22.26 31.25 -8.37
N ILE A 568 -21.99 30.02 -8.81
CA ILE A 568 -20.89 29.71 -9.73
C ILE A 568 -21.06 30.45 -11.06
N ALA A 569 -22.28 30.49 -11.61
CA ALA A 569 -22.58 31.26 -12.81
C ALA A 569 -22.31 32.76 -12.62
N GLY A 570 -22.80 33.35 -11.52
CA GLY A 570 -22.56 34.75 -11.16
C GLY A 570 -21.07 35.09 -10.98
N MET A 571 -20.27 34.17 -10.43
CA MET A 571 -18.82 34.33 -10.32
C MET A 571 -18.11 34.28 -11.68
N TRP A 572 -18.59 33.46 -12.62
CA TRP A 572 -18.04 33.38 -13.97
C TRP A 572 -18.40 34.60 -14.82
N THR A 573 -19.59 35.16 -14.63
CA THR A 573 -20.06 36.39 -15.31
C THR A 573 -19.71 37.67 -14.54
N ALA A 574 -18.90 37.57 -13.47
CA ALA A 574 -18.54 38.68 -12.57
C ALA A 574 -19.75 39.54 -12.13
N THR A 575 -20.91 38.91 -11.91
CA THR A 575 -22.17 39.60 -11.64
C THR A 575 -22.40 39.69 -10.13
N THR A 576 -22.18 40.88 -9.58
CA THR A 576 -22.19 41.13 -8.13
C THR A 576 -23.52 40.75 -7.48
N TRP A 577 -24.65 41.29 -7.97
CA TRP A 577 -25.95 41.08 -7.31
C TRP A 577 -26.37 39.60 -7.31
N VAL A 578 -26.18 38.89 -8.43
CA VAL A 578 -26.46 37.44 -8.52
C VAL A 578 -25.64 36.67 -7.47
N THR A 579 -24.33 36.96 -7.39
CA THR A 579 -23.41 36.27 -6.49
C THR A 579 -23.72 36.57 -5.01
N VAL A 580 -23.97 37.85 -4.66
CA VAL A 580 -24.38 38.27 -3.31
C VAL A 580 -25.72 37.64 -2.92
N SER A 581 -26.74 37.71 -3.78
CA SER A 581 -28.05 37.11 -3.50
C SER A 581 -27.97 35.60 -3.30
N CYS A 582 -27.18 34.89 -4.12
CA CYS A 582 -27.02 33.44 -3.97
C CYS A 582 -26.24 33.07 -2.70
N ALA A 583 -25.22 33.85 -2.32
CA ALA A 583 -24.54 33.70 -1.03
C ALA A 583 -25.50 33.93 0.15
N GLY A 584 -26.39 34.92 0.06
CA GLY A 584 -27.46 35.17 1.03
C GLY A 584 -28.45 34.01 1.16
N VAL A 585 -28.90 33.44 0.02
CA VAL A 585 -29.77 32.25 0.01
C VAL A 585 -29.09 31.03 0.63
N ILE A 586 -27.81 30.81 0.34
CA ILE A 586 -27.01 29.75 0.97
C ILE A 586 -26.95 29.98 2.49
N GLY A 587 -26.64 31.20 2.93
CA GLY A 587 -26.65 31.58 4.35
C GLY A 587 -28.01 31.30 5.02
N ALA A 588 -29.12 31.68 4.40
CA ALA A 588 -30.47 31.44 4.91
C ALA A 588 -30.81 29.95 5.03
N VAL A 589 -30.44 29.13 4.04
CA VAL A 589 -30.63 27.66 4.09
C VAL A 589 -29.82 27.03 5.22
N ILE A 590 -28.61 27.52 5.47
CA ILE A 590 -27.74 27.03 6.54
C ILE A 590 -28.22 27.50 7.92
N ALA A 591 -28.70 28.73 8.04
CA ALA A 591 -29.38 29.23 9.25
C ALA A 591 -30.59 28.35 9.60
N TRP A 592 -31.43 28.02 8.60
CA TRP A 592 -32.54 27.09 8.78
C TRP A 592 -32.08 25.68 9.19
N HIS A 593 -30.96 25.19 8.65
CA HIS A 593 -30.37 23.92 9.06
C HIS A 593 -29.92 23.93 10.52
N GLY A 594 -29.13 24.93 10.93
CA GLY A 594 -28.65 25.09 12.31
C GLY A 594 -29.78 25.28 13.32
N TYR A 595 -30.78 26.09 12.99
CA TYR A 595 -31.97 26.28 13.83
C TYR A 595 -32.76 24.98 14.04
N ALA A 596 -32.96 24.19 12.98
CA ALA A 596 -33.66 22.90 13.10
C ALA A 596 -32.85 21.84 13.87
N MET A 597 -31.51 21.83 13.74
CA MET A 597 -30.63 21.02 14.60
C MET A 597 -30.75 21.42 16.08
N MET A 598 -30.79 22.73 16.36
CA MET A 598 -30.96 23.24 17.72
C MET A 598 -32.31 22.84 18.32
N GLN A 599 -33.42 22.95 17.57
CA GLN A 599 -34.73 22.47 18.01
C GLN A 599 -34.72 20.96 18.30
N ALA A 600 -34.14 20.14 17.40
CA ALA A 600 -34.06 18.70 17.59
C ALA A 600 -33.27 18.33 18.87
N ALA A 601 -32.22 19.08 19.20
CA ALA A 601 -31.42 18.88 20.41
C ALA A 601 -32.12 19.29 21.72
N ARG A 602 -33.15 20.16 21.66
CA ARG A 602 -33.92 20.62 22.83
C ARG A 602 -35.04 19.66 23.23
N ASN A 603 -35.75 19.07 22.26
CA ASN A 603 -37.05 18.41 22.51
C ASN A 603 -36.96 16.91 22.92
N GLN A 604 -35.79 16.39 23.31
CA GLN A 604 -35.60 14.98 23.68
C GLN A 604 -34.83 14.86 25.00
N LEU A 605 -35.41 14.12 25.96
CA LEU A 605 -34.81 13.84 27.26
C LEU A 605 -33.55 12.96 27.11
N GLY A 606 -32.47 13.35 27.82
CA GLY A 606 -31.50 12.38 28.32
C GLY A 606 -30.40 11.81 27.40
N THR A 607 -30.29 12.14 26.11
CA THR A 607 -29.20 11.55 25.29
C THR A 607 -27.84 12.25 25.53
N ARG A 608 -26.83 11.45 25.91
CA ARG A 608 -25.41 11.86 26.08
C ARG A 608 -24.75 12.37 24.80
N PHE A 609 -25.39 12.15 23.64
CA PHE A 609 -24.87 12.50 22.32
C PHE A 609 -25.29 13.89 21.83
N ARG A 610 -26.06 14.66 22.63
CA ARG A 610 -26.46 16.03 22.30
C ARG A 610 -25.27 16.99 22.05
N VAL A 611 -24.07 16.68 22.56
CA VAL A 611 -22.85 17.46 22.26
C VAL A 611 -22.54 17.49 20.77
N VAL A 612 -22.71 16.39 20.02
CA VAL A 612 -22.40 16.32 18.58
C VAL A 612 -23.27 17.28 17.78
N LEU A 613 -24.54 17.46 18.18
CA LEU A 613 -25.43 18.43 17.53
C LEU A 613 -25.01 19.87 17.81
N ARG A 614 -24.42 20.16 18.97
CA ARG A 614 -23.89 21.52 19.28
C ARG A 614 -22.74 21.90 18.35
N TYR A 615 -21.88 20.95 17.97
CA TYR A 615 -20.84 21.17 16.95
C TYR A 615 -21.45 21.58 15.61
N TYR A 616 -22.48 20.89 15.11
CA TYR A 616 -23.17 21.27 13.86
C TYR A 616 -23.89 22.62 13.94
N VAL A 617 -24.49 22.95 15.09
CA VAL A 617 -25.13 24.26 15.30
C VAL A 617 -24.09 25.39 15.29
N ALA A 618 -22.96 25.21 15.99
CA ALA A 618 -21.86 26.18 15.97
C ALA A 618 -21.23 26.33 14.58
N ALA A 619 -21.02 25.22 13.88
CA ALA A 619 -20.56 25.22 12.48
C ALA A 619 -21.50 26.05 11.59
N ALA A 620 -22.81 25.85 11.69
CA ALA A 620 -23.80 26.56 10.88
C ALA A 620 -23.75 28.08 11.09
N VAL A 621 -23.57 28.55 12.33
CA VAL A 621 -23.38 29.99 12.63
C VAL A 621 -22.16 30.55 11.90
N PHE A 622 -21.04 29.82 11.91
CA PHE A 622 -19.82 30.25 11.24
C PHE A 622 -19.96 30.28 9.70
N LEU A 623 -20.68 29.34 9.08
CA LEU A 623 -20.96 29.42 7.63
C LEU A 623 -21.88 30.61 7.28
N VAL A 624 -22.84 30.96 8.13
CA VAL A 624 -23.67 32.17 7.92
C VAL A 624 -22.79 33.43 7.92
N ILE A 625 -21.87 33.56 8.88
CA ILE A 625 -20.87 34.65 8.91
C ILE A 625 -19.99 34.59 7.64
N GLY A 626 -19.55 33.39 7.24
CA GLY A 626 -18.79 33.17 6.01
C GLY A 626 -19.52 33.63 4.73
N CYS A 627 -20.85 33.50 4.68
CA CYS A 627 -21.68 33.99 3.57
C CYS A 627 -21.79 35.51 3.56
N VAL A 628 -21.87 36.17 4.73
CA VAL A 628 -21.83 37.64 4.83
C VAL A 628 -20.47 38.17 4.35
N LEU A 629 -19.36 37.58 4.81
CA LEU A 629 -18.02 37.93 4.34
C LEU A 629 -17.86 37.67 2.83
N ALA A 630 -18.42 36.57 2.30
CA ALA A 630 -18.44 36.31 0.86
C ALA A 630 -19.16 37.41 0.07
N GLY A 631 -20.28 37.94 0.59
CA GLY A 631 -20.97 39.07 0.01
C GLY A 631 -20.11 40.33 -0.07
N LEU A 632 -19.41 40.67 1.02
CA LEU A 632 -18.49 41.81 1.06
C LEU A 632 -17.32 41.65 0.08
N ILE A 633 -16.70 40.47 0.04
CA ILE A 633 -15.63 40.14 -0.93
C ILE A 633 -16.14 40.23 -2.37
N THR A 634 -17.38 39.81 -2.62
CA THR A 634 -18.01 39.87 -3.95
C THR A 634 -18.18 41.31 -4.41
N VAL A 635 -18.65 42.21 -3.54
CA VAL A 635 -18.69 43.66 -3.81
C VAL A 635 -17.28 44.19 -4.09
N ALA A 636 -16.30 43.86 -3.23
CA ALA A 636 -14.89 44.24 -3.41
C ALA A 636 -14.27 43.78 -4.74
N MET A 637 -14.80 42.71 -5.34
CA MET A 637 -14.24 42.05 -6.52
C MET A 637 -14.90 42.41 -7.83
N PHE A 638 -16.21 42.72 -7.82
CA PHE A 638 -17.02 42.80 -9.04
C PHE A 638 -17.80 44.12 -9.19
N ASP A 639 -17.97 44.91 -8.12
CA ASP A 639 -18.64 46.21 -8.20
C ASP A 639 -17.62 47.34 -8.44
N GLY A 640 -17.76 48.04 -9.56
CA GLY A 640 -16.94 49.21 -9.88
C GLY A 640 -17.18 50.41 -8.96
N ASN A 641 -18.30 50.42 -8.22
CA ASN A 641 -18.65 51.47 -7.25
C ASN A 641 -18.45 51.01 -5.79
N ALA A 642 -17.68 49.94 -5.56
CA ALA A 642 -17.43 49.41 -4.22
C ALA A 642 -16.81 50.47 -3.28
N PRO A 643 -17.28 50.60 -2.02
CA PRO A 643 -16.66 51.49 -1.03
C PRO A 643 -15.17 51.18 -0.82
N ALA A 644 -14.32 52.22 -0.81
CA ALA A 644 -12.86 52.08 -0.73
C ALA A 644 -12.40 51.16 0.41
N TRP A 645 -12.98 51.30 1.61
CA TRP A 645 -12.63 50.48 2.78
C TRP A 645 -12.85 48.96 2.59
N ILE A 646 -13.80 48.55 1.73
CA ILE A 646 -14.05 47.15 1.37
C ILE A 646 -12.98 46.65 0.40
N VAL A 647 -12.58 47.49 -0.55
CA VAL A 647 -11.56 47.17 -1.57
C VAL A 647 -10.18 47.06 -0.91
N GLU A 648 -9.85 48.02 -0.03
CA GLU A 648 -8.61 48.03 0.76
C GLU A 648 -8.47 46.79 1.65
N ARG A 649 -9.54 46.38 2.34
CA ARG A 649 -9.53 45.21 3.26
C ARG A 649 -9.86 43.87 2.59
N ARG A 650 -9.72 43.76 1.28
CA ARG A 650 -10.16 42.58 0.52
C ARG A 650 -9.42 41.31 0.93
N ASP A 651 -8.13 41.39 1.24
CA ASP A 651 -7.32 40.23 1.61
C ASP A 651 -7.56 39.77 3.05
N GLU A 652 -7.76 40.70 3.99
CA GLU A 652 -8.25 40.48 5.36
C GLU A 652 -9.60 39.77 5.35
N LEU A 653 -10.56 40.29 4.59
CA LEU A 653 -11.90 39.71 4.46
C LEU A 653 -11.83 38.31 3.81
N THR A 654 -10.97 38.13 2.81
CA THR A 654 -10.73 36.83 2.16
C THR A 654 -10.14 35.80 3.13
N LEU A 655 -9.14 36.21 3.92
CA LEU A 655 -8.53 35.36 4.96
C LEU A 655 -9.57 35.01 6.04
N ALA A 656 -10.30 35.98 6.56
CA ALA A 656 -11.37 35.78 7.53
C ALA A 656 -12.47 34.83 7.01
N HIS A 657 -12.93 35.01 5.77
CA HIS A 657 -13.87 34.10 5.10
C HIS A 657 -13.31 32.67 5.01
N SER A 658 -12.02 32.50 4.73
CA SER A 658 -11.40 31.17 4.67
C SER A 658 -11.31 30.52 6.04
N LEU A 659 -10.93 31.26 7.10
CA LEU A 659 -10.80 30.75 8.46
C LEU A 659 -12.15 30.36 9.06
N VAL A 660 -13.17 31.21 8.90
CA VAL A 660 -14.50 30.96 9.46
C VAL A 660 -15.19 29.76 8.78
N ASN A 661 -14.94 29.53 7.49
CA ASN A 661 -15.52 28.40 6.76
C ASN A 661 -14.69 27.10 6.90
N VAL A 662 -13.37 27.15 6.83
CA VAL A 662 -12.53 25.95 6.94
C VAL A 662 -12.42 25.48 8.39
N GLY A 663 -12.17 26.40 9.34
CA GLY A 663 -12.13 26.08 10.77
C GLY A 663 -13.52 25.93 11.39
N GLY A 664 -14.41 26.90 11.16
CA GLY A 664 -15.77 26.91 11.72
C GLY A 664 -16.71 25.91 11.07
N TRP A 665 -17.08 26.08 9.80
CA TRP A 665 -18.04 25.20 9.15
C TRP A 665 -17.54 23.76 8.97
N VAL A 666 -16.42 23.58 8.27
CA VAL A 666 -15.88 22.26 7.93
C VAL A 666 -15.22 21.62 9.16
N GLY A 667 -14.33 22.35 9.84
CA GLY A 667 -13.56 21.86 10.98
C GLY A 667 -14.43 21.41 12.16
N LEU A 668 -15.39 22.23 12.61
CA LEU A 668 -16.29 21.83 13.71
C LEU A 668 -17.23 20.69 13.31
N SER A 669 -17.71 20.65 12.05
CA SER A 669 -18.54 19.54 11.57
C SER A 669 -17.77 18.21 11.59
N ILE A 670 -16.51 18.22 11.14
CA ILE A 670 -15.63 17.04 11.21
C ILE A 670 -15.33 16.67 12.66
N ALA A 671 -14.94 17.64 13.49
CA ALA A 671 -14.64 17.44 14.90
C ALA A 671 -15.81 16.76 15.65
N GLY A 672 -17.02 17.31 15.54
CA GLY A 672 -18.23 16.73 16.14
C GLY A 672 -18.55 15.33 15.61
N THR A 673 -18.36 15.10 14.31
CA THR A 673 -18.55 13.77 13.70
C THR A 673 -17.59 12.74 14.27
N LEU A 674 -16.29 13.05 14.34
CA LEU A 674 -15.21 12.15 14.74
C LEU A 674 -15.42 11.56 16.14
N VAL A 675 -15.97 12.33 17.09
CA VAL A 675 -16.31 11.89 18.47
C VAL A 675 -17.19 10.63 18.49
N THR A 676 -18.10 10.48 17.51
CA THR A 676 -19.00 9.31 17.42
C THR A 676 -18.64 8.35 16.31
N LEU A 677 -18.16 8.85 15.17
CA LEU A 677 -17.85 8.05 14.00
C LEU A 677 -16.55 7.25 14.19
N GLY A 678 -15.54 7.84 14.83
CA GLY A 678 -14.25 7.18 15.07
C GLY A 678 -14.36 5.87 15.84
N PRO A 679 -14.99 5.83 17.04
CA PRO A 679 -15.19 4.60 17.79
C PRO A 679 -16.10 3.61 17.04
N SER A 680 -17.09 4.11 16.28
CA SER A 680 -17.95 3.27 15.45
C SER A 680 -17.18 2.54 14.34
N MET A 681 -16.21 3.21 13.70
CA MET A 681 -15.33 2.63 12.68
C MET A 681 -14.35 1.61 13.27
N LEU A 682 -13.82 1.88 14.46
CA LEU A 682 -12.97 0.96 15.23
C LEU A 682 -13.76 -0.18 15.90
N ARG A 683 -15.10 -0.14 15.83
CA ARG A 683 -16.04 -1.09 16.47
C ARG A 683 -15.84 -1.17 17.99
N THR A 684 -15.67 -0.03 18.62
CA THR A 684 -15.53 0.12 20.07
C THR A 684 -16.68 0.95 20.64
N ALA A 685 -17.00 0.71 21.91
CA ALA A 685 -17.87 1.62 22.65
C ALA A 685 -17.23 3.02 22.73
N ILE A 686 -18.07 4.05 22.79
CA ILE A 686 -17.63 5.43 22.98
C ILE A 686 -17.36 5.65 24.48
N ASP A 687 -16.14 6.05 24.82
CA ASP A 687 -15.73 6.37 26.18
C ASP A 687 -16.49 7.60 26.71
N PRO A 688 -17.17 7.52 27.88
CA PRO A 688 -17.78 8.68 28.54
C PRO A 688 -16.81 9.84 28.80
N ALA A 689 -15.52 9.57 29.04
CA ALA A 689 -14.50 10.61 29.22
C ALA A 689 -14.30 11.41 27.92
N ALA A 690 -14.22 10.75 26.77
CA ALA A 690 -14.08 11.42 25.47
C ALA A 690 -15.26 12.36 25.16
N ILE A 691 -16.48 12.01 25.58
CA ILE A 691 -17.67 12.88 25.46
C ILE A 691 -17.53 14.15 26.33
N ARG A 692 -17.01 14.02 27.56
CA ARG A 692 -16.74 15.17 28.43
C ARG A 692 -15.67 16.09 27.84
N THR A 693 -14.54 15.52 27.41
CA THR A 693 -13.45 16.27 26.79
C THR A 693 -13.93 17.02 25.54
N ALA A 694 -14.64 16.36 24.63
CA ALA A 694 -15.23 17.02 23.46
C ALA A 694 -16.21 18.14 23.82
N THR A 695 -17.00 17.99 24.90
CA THR A 695 -17.91 19.04 25.36
C THR A 695 -17.16 20.30 25.81
N PHE A 696 -16.02 20.12 26.49
CA PHE A 696 -15.14 21.22 26.89
C PHE A 696 -14.39 21.83 25.69
N SER A 697 -13.86 20.99 24.81
CA SER A 697 -13.14 21.41 23.60
C SER A 697 -13.98 22.27 22.66
N LEU A 698 -15.31 22.04 22.57
CA LEU A 698 -16.18 22.85 21.71
C LEU A 698 -16.09 24.35 22.03
N GLY A 699 -16.08 24.74 23.32
CA GLY A 699 -15.99 26.15 23.71
C GLY A 699 -14.69 26.81 23.23
N TRP A 700 -13.56 26.12 23.44
CA TRP A 700 -12.25 26.57 22.99
C TRP A 700 -12.11 26.61 21.46
N LEU A 701 -12.66 25.63 20.74
CA LEU A 701 -12.64 25.63 19.27
C LEU A 701 -13.46 26.79 18.70
N VAL A 702 -14.64 27.08 19.28
CA VAL A 702 -15.47 28.23 18.89
C VAL A 702 -14.75 29.55 19.20
N ALA A 703 -14.14 29.68 20.39
CA ALA A 703 -13.37 30.86 20.76
C ALA A 703 -12.15 31.08 19.85
N ALA A 704 -11.43 30.01 19.51
CA ALA A 704 -10.29 30.06 18.59
C ALA A 704 -10.70 30.49 17.18
N VAL A 705 -11.80 29.94 16.62
CA VAL A 705 -12.34 30.36 15.32
C VAL A 705 -12.78 31.83 15.35
N ALA A 706 -13.48 32.26 16.40
CA ALA A 706 -13.89 33.66 16.55
C ALA A 706 -12.68 34.61 16.63
N ALA A 707 -11.68 34.28 17.47
CA ALA A 707 -10.47 35.07 17.64
C ALA A 707 -9.63 35.17 16.36
N MET A 708 -9.37 34.06 15.66
CA MET A 708 -8.60 34.13 14.40
C MET A 708 -9.38 34.82 13.27
N THR A 709 -10.72 34.73 13.26
CA THR A 709 -11.55 35.46 12.28
C THR A 709 -11.51 36.97 12.56
N ALA A 710 -11.68 37.38 13.82
CA ALA A 710 -11.59 38.78 14.23
C ALA A 710 -10.19 39.36 13.99
N GLY A 711 -9.14 38.60 14.34
CA GLY A 711 -7.75 38.95 14.05
C GLY A 711 -7.52 39.15 12.55
N ALA A 712 -7.99 38.22 11.70
CA ALA A 712 -7.89 38.37 10.25
C ALA A 712 -8.62 39.62 9.72
N THR A 713 -9.85 39.91 10.18
CA THR A 713 -10.57 41.14 9.78
C THR A 713 -9.90 42.45 10.25
N ALA A 714 -9.04 42.36 11.26
CA ALA A 714 -8.26 43.48 11.81
C ALA A 714 -6.82 43.56 11.26
N GLY A 715 -6.39 42.62 10.41
CA GLY A 715 -5.00 42.50 9.94
C GLY A 715 -4.02 41.96 10.99
N TRP A 716 -4.49 41.47 12.13
CA TRP A 716 -3.66 41.05 13.26
C TRP A 716 -3.18 39.61 13.12
N MET A 717 -2.22 39.39 12.22
CA MET A 717 -1.64 38.09 11.90
C MET A 717 -1.15 37.24 13.09
N PRO A 718 -0.55 37.81 14.17
CA PRO A 718 -0.22 37.04 15.37
C PRO A 718 -1.43 36.39 16.06
N VAL A 719 -2.60 37.05 16.05
CA VAL A 719 -3.85 36.51 16.59
C VAL A 719 -4.39 35.39 15.71
N VAL A 720 -4.21 35.50 14.37
CA VAL A 720 -4.53 34.42 13.43
C VAL A 720 -3.68 33.19 13.71
N GLY A 721 -2.36 33.35 13.82
CA GLY A 721 -1.43 32.26 14.11
C GLY A 721 -1.68 31.58 15.46
N LEU A 722 -1.86 32.36 16.52
CA LEU A 722 -2.17 31.82 17.85
C LEU A 722 -3.54 31.11 17.87
N GLY A 723 -4.57 31.68 17.24
CA GLY A 723 -5.89 31.05 17.12
C GLY A 723 -5.85 29.73 16.35
N LEU A 724 -5.07 29.65 15.27
CA LEU A 724 -4.83 28.39 14.53
C LEU A 724 -4.09 27.35 15.38
N LEU A 725 -3.07 27.75 16.15
CA LEU A 725 -2.36 26.83 17.08
C LEU A 725 -3.30 26.31 18.17
N ILE A 726 -4.11 27.18 18.79
CA ILE A 726 -5.10 26.77 19.81
C ILE A 726 -6.13 25.83 19.19
N PHE A 727 -6.65 26.14 18.00
CA PHE A 727 -7.60 25.28 17.30
C PHE A 727 -7.00 23.88 17.02
N ALA A 728 -5.78 23.82 16.48
CA ALA A 728 -5.09 22.57 16.19
C ALA A 728 -4.79 21.76 17.46
N ALA A 729 -4.28 22.40 18.52
CA ALA A 729 -3.98 21.76 19.80
C ALA A 729 -5.24 21.23 20.49
N VAL A 730 -6.31 22.02 20.55
CA VAL A 730 -7.58 21.61 21.18
C VAL A 730 -8.28 20.50 20.38
N ALA A 731 -8.24 20.53 19.05
CA ALA A 731 -8.76 19.45 18.22
C ALA A 731 -7.95 18.15 18.40
N LEU A 732 -6.61 18.25 18.43
CA LEU A 732 -5.72 17.11 18.62
C LEU A 732 -5.88 16.51 20.02
N LEU A 733 -5.74 17.29 21.09
CA LEU A 733 -5.82 16.80 22.47
C LEU A 733 -7.25 16.37 22.84
N GLY A 734 -8.26 17.13 22.40
CA GLY A 734 -9.64 16.91 22.80
C GLY A 734 -10.37 15.77 22.07
N ILE A 735 -9.95 15.48 20.83
CA ILE A 735 -10.64 14.52 19.93
C ILE A 735 -9.64 13.52 19.33
N GLY A 736 -8.51 14.01 18.81
CA GLY A 736 -7.48 13.16 18.19
C GLY A 736 -6.86 12.13 19.15
N VAL A 737 -6.37 12.57 20.31
CA VAL A 737 -5.70 11.71 21.30
C VAL A 737 -6.63 10.61 21.85
N PRO A 738 -7.88 10.88 22.26
CA PRO A 738 -8.83 9.82 22.63
C PRO A 738 -9.03 8.76 21.52
N LEU A 739 -9.09 9.17 20.25
CA LEU A 739 -9.21 8.26 19.12
C LEU A 739 -7.93 7.44 18.89
N LEU A 740 -6.76 8.05 19.03
CA LEU A 740 -5.46 7.38 18.90
C LEU A 740 -5.26 6.33 19.99
N VAL A 741 -5.60 6.63 21.25
CA VAL A 741 -5.49 5.67 22.38
C VAL A 741 -6.38 4.44 22.16
N ILE A 742 -7.59 4.62 21.62
CA ILE A 742 -8.47 3.51 21.25
C ILE A 742 -7.89 2.73 20.06
N GLY A 743 -7.36 3.42 19.05
CA GLY A 743 -6.77 2.83 17.85
C GLY A 743 -5.54 1.97 18.13
N VAL A 744 -4.58 2.45 18.92
CA VAL A 744 -3.35 1.71 19.28
C VAL A 744 -3.66 0.40 20.01
N ARG A 745 -4.74 0.37 20.82
CA ARG A 745 -5.19 -0.83 21.55
C ARG A 745 -5.96 -1.84 20.67
N LYS A 746 -6.26 -1.52 19.41
CA LYS A 746 -7.10 -2.34 18.51
C LYS A 746 -6.38 -2.58 17.17
N VAL A 747 -5.83 -3.78 16.99
CA VAL A 747 -5.18 -4.24 15.74
C VAL A 747 -6.22 -4.56 14.64
N LEU A 748 -7.12 -3.62 14.34
CA LEU A 748 -8.16 -3.72 13.31
C LEU A 748 -8.17 -2.44 12.47
N LEU A 749 -7.19 -2.35 11.57
CA LEU A 749 -6.96 -1.19 10.71
C LEU A 749 -7.57 -1.45 9.32
N SER A 750 -8.85 -1.09 9.17
CA SER A 750 -9.61 -1.15 7.92
C SER A 750 -9.29 0.04 7.01
N TYR A 751 -9.52 -0.05 5.69
CA TYR A 751 -9.29 1.06 4.76
C TYR A 751 -9.96 2.38 5.22
N PRO A 752 -11.24 2.40 5.66
CA PRO A 752 -11.87 3.60 6.19
C PRO A 752 -11.11 4.22 7.39
N SER A 753 -10.63 3.38 8.32
CA SER A 753 -9.89 3.84 9.51
C SER A 753 -8.52 4.39 9.14
N TRP A 754 -7.77 3.70 8.26
CA TRP A 754 -6.47 4.15 7.76
C TRP A 754 -6.57 5.51 7.07
N THR A 755 -7.49 5.64 6.11
CA THR A 755 -7.57 6.86 5.29
C THR A 755 -8.03 8.05 6.15
N MET A 756 -8.97 7.85 7.08
CA MET A 756 -9.37 8.86 8.06
C MET A 756 -8.23 9.28 8.98
N ALA A 757 -7.47 8.33 9.55
CA ALA A 757 -6.35 8.64 10.44
C ALA A 757 -5.24 9.42 9.72
N SER A 758 -4.88 9.01 8.50
CA SER A 758 -3.96 9.78 7.65
C SER A 758 -4.48 11.19 7.33
N GLY A 759 -5.78 11.34 7.06
CA GLY A 759 -6.39 12.64 6.83
C GLY A 759 -6.31 13.55 8.06
N CYS A 760 -6.59 13.03 9.26
CA CYS A 760 -6.41 13.76 10.51
C CYS A 760 -4.95 14.19 10.72
N LEU A 761 -3.98 13.33 10.40
CA LEU A 761 -2.55 13.65 10.47
C LEU A 761 -2.17 14.79 9.51
N TRP A 762 -2.62 14.74 8.25
CA TRP A 762 -2.38 15.82 7.28
C TRP A 762 -3.05 17.13 7.67
N VAL A 763 -4.26 17.10 8.24
CA VAL A 763 -4.90 18.31 8.81
C VAL A 763 -4.03 18.90 9.92
N THR A 764 -3.56 18.09 10.88
CA THR A 764 -2.68 18.57 11.96
C THR A 764 -1.38 19.17 11.42
N ILE A 765 -0.68 18.48 10.51
CA ILE A 765 0.58 18.95 9.91
C ILE A 765 0.37 20.28 9.18
N ALA A 766 -0.63 20.35 8.30
CA ALA A 766 -0.89 21.55 7.51
C ALA A 766 -1.32 22.73 8.41
N LEU A 767 -2.20 22.52 9.40
CA LEU A 767 -2.60 23.58 10.33
C LEU A 767 -1.41 24.13 11.13
N VAL A 768 -0.53 23.27 11.64
CA VAL A 768 0.66 23.71 12.40
C VAL A 768 1.60 24.54 11.52
N ILE A 769 1.85 24.11 10.28
CA ILE A 769 2.72 24.84 9.34
C ILE A 769 2.10 26.19 8.94
N ILE A 770 0.80 26.21 8.61
CA ILE A 770 0.07 27.44 8.27
C ILE A 770 0.05 28.40 9.48
N ALA A 771 -0.10 27.89 10.70
CA ALA A 771 -0.10 28.71 11.91
C ALA A 771 1.27 29.35 12.21
N PHE A 772 2.36 28.58 12.09
CA PHE A 772 3.71 29.14 12.17
C PHE A 772 4.04 30.10 11.02
N GLY A 773 3.42 29.91 9.85
CA GLY A 773 3.41 30.90 8.78
C GLY A 773 2.76 32.21 9.23
N ALA A 774 1.56 32.15 9.81
CA ALA A 774 0.82 33.34 10.24
C ALA A 774 1.52 34.11 11.36
N LEU A 775 2.32 33.44 12.21
CA LEU A 775 3.15 34.09 13.23
C LEU A 775 4.41 34.80 12.67
N ARG A 776 4.78 34.56 11.40
CA ARG A 776 6.02 35.08 10.79
C ARG A 776 5.80 36.15 9.70
N TRP A 777 4.56 36.33 9.24
CA TRP A 777 4.22 37.21 8.12
C TRP A 777 3.28 38.30 8.63
N GLU A 778 3.60 39.55 8.33
CA GLU A 778 2.82 40.71 8.81
C GLU A 778 1.58 40.98 7.93
N ASP A 779 1.66 40.67 6.63
CA ASP A 779 0.61 40.94 5.65
C ASP A 779 -0.23 39.68 5.29
N PRO A 780 -1.58 39.77 5.31
CA PRO A 780 -2.49 38.69 4.90
C PRO A 780 -2.35 38.24 3.44
N GLY A 781 -2.07 39.14 2.49
CA GLY A 781 -2.07 38.83 1.05
C GLY A 781 -0.89 37.94 0.65
N THR A 782 0.31 38.32 1.08
CA THR A 782 1.56 37.57 0.93
C THR A 782 1.52 36.25 1.69
N PHE A 783 0.98 36.23 2.92
CA PHE A 783 0.73 35.00 3.67
C PHE A 783 -0.18 34.02 2.89
N ARG A 784 -1.28 34.51 2.30
CA ARG A 784 -2.20 33.71 1.48
C ARG A 784 -1.52 33.14 0.24
N ALA A 785 -0.67 33.92 -0.42
CA ALA A 785 0.11 33.47 -1.57
C ALA A 785 1.10 32.35 -1.21
N ALA A 786 1.85 32.51 -0.11
CA ALA A 786 2.83 31.53 0.35
C ALA A 786 2.20 30.21 0.79
N ASN A 787 0.98 30.24 1.34
CA ASN A 787 0.29 29.05 1.86
C ASN A 787 -0.58 28.32 0.83
N MET A 788 -0.62 28.75 -0.43
CA MET A 788 -1.48 28.16 -1.47
C MET A 788 -1.32 26.62 -1.59
N ASN A 789 -0.08 26.12 -1.58
CA ASN A 789 0.21 24.68 -1.65
C ASN A 789 -0.15 23.93 -0.35
N TRP A 790 -0.06 24.60 0.81
CA TRP A 790 -0.46 24.03 2.10
C TRP A 790 -1.98 23.96 2.25
N ILE A 791 -2.73 24.90 1.65
CA ILE A 791 -4.20 24.82 1.53
C ILE A 791 -4.62 23.62 0.68
N ILE A 792 -3.90 23.32 -0.41
CA ILE A 792 -4.12 22.11 -1.22
C ILE A 792 -3.87 20.85 -0.39
N LEU A 793 -2.80 20.80 0.41
CA LEU A 793 -2.54 19.66 1.31
C LEU A 793 -3.57 19.53 2.43
N LEU A 794 -4.00 20.64 3.04
CA LEU A 794 -5.07 20.67 4.05
C LEU A 794 -6.40 20.14 3.48
N GLY A 795 -6.77 20.60 2.29
CA GLY A 795 -8.02 20.21 1.61
C GLY A 795 -7.97 18.79 1.03
N ILE A 796 -7.00 18.50 0.16
CA ILE A 796 -6.92 17.23 -0.60
C ILE A 796 -6.22 16.13 0.20
N GLY A 797 -5.17 16.44 0.97
CA GLY A 797 -4.50 15.45 1.83
C GLY A 797 -5.22 15.20 3.15
N GLY A 798 -5.76 16.27 3.76
CA GLY A 798 -6.49 16.20 5.01
C GLY A 798 -7.98 15.92 4.84
N VAL A 799 -8.75 16.98 4.58
CA VAL A 799 -10.22 17.01 4.67
C VAL A 799 -10.90 16.01 3.72
N ALA A 800 -10.52 15.99 2.45
CA ALA A 800 -11.06 15.04 1.46
C ALA A 800 -10.77 13.59 1.84
N GLN A 801 -9.64 13.33 2.51
CA GLN A 801 -9.24 11.99 2.92
C GLN A 801 -10.04 11.50 4.14
N ILE A 802 -10.30 12.39 5.11
CA ILE A 802 -11.28 12.15 6.19
C ILE A 802 -12.67 11.86 5.60
N PHE A 803 -13.11 12.65 4.62
CA PHE A 803 -14.43 12.51 4.00
C PHE A 803 -14.59 11.19 3.24
N ILE A 804 -13.59 10.76 2.46
CA ILE A 804 -13.59 9.44 1.81
C ILE A 804 -13.59 8.31 2.85
N GLY A 805 -12.86 8.44 3.96
CA GLY A 805 -12.90 7.45 5.05
C GLY A 805 -14.30 7.32 5.66
N ALA A 806 -14.92 8.45 5.98
CA ALA A 806 -16.30 8.50 6.49
C ALA A 806 -17.29 7.87 5.49
N LEU A 807 -17.27 8.26 4.21
CA LEU A 807 -18.14 7.68 3.18
C LEU A 807 -17.91 6.17 2.99
N SER A 808 -16.67 5.70 3.04
CA SER A 808 -16.34 4.28 2.87
C SER A 808 -16.88 3.41 4.00
N PHE A 809 -17.05 3.96 5.20
CA PHE A 809 -17.76 3.31 6.30
C PHE A 809 -19.29 3.48 6.21
N LEU A 810 -19.75 4.71 5.97
CA LEU A 810 -21.17 5.08 6.05
C LEU A 810 -21.99 4.55 4.89
N MET A 811 -21.48 4.54 3.65
CA MET A 811 -22.27 4.14 2.47
C MET A 811 -22.79 2.70 2.54
N PRO A 812 -21.98 1.67 2.87
CA PRO A 812 -22.52 0.31 3.04
C PRO A 812 -23.57 0.21 4.14
N VAL A 813 -23.40 0.95 5.25
CA VAL A 813 -24.34 0.93 6.39
C VAL A 813 -25.66 1.63 6.02
N ALA A 814 -25.59 2.83 5.45
CA ALA A 814 -26.74 3.65 5.08
C ALA A 814 -27.54 3.05 3.92
N ILE A 815 -26.88 2.36 2.97
CA ILE A 815 -27.58 1.52 2.01
C ILE A 815 -28.30 0.39 2.77
N GLY A 816 -27.57 -0.39 3.57
CA GLY A 816 -28.13 -1.42 4.47
C GLY A 816 -28.45 -2.77 3.81
N GLY A 817 -29.51 -3.46 4.25
CA GLY A 817 -30.01 -4.70 3.61
C GLY A 817 -29.41 -6.00 4.14
N GLY A 818 -28.98 -6.00 5.41
CA GLY A 818 -28.55 -7.20 6.14
C GLY A 818 -27.07 -7.57 5.96
N PRO A 819 -26.55 -8.53 6.75
CA PRO A 819 -25.11 -8.76 6.89
C PRO A 819 -24.41 -9.31 5.64
N ARG A 820 -25.13 -9.95 4.70
CA ARG A 820 -24.54 -10.47 3.46
C ARG A 820 -24.30 -9.34 2.43
N PRO A 821 -25.31 -8.53 2.02
CA PRO A 821 -25.08 -7.39 1.12
C PRO A 821 -24.09 -6.35 1.66
N VAL A 822 -24.14 -6.02 2.96
CA VAL A 822 -23.21 -5.04 3.56
C VAL A 822 -21.77 -5.53 3.51
N ARG A 823 -21.50 -6.82 3.80
CA ARG A 823 -20.16 -7.41 3.66
C ARG A 823 -19.66 -7.39 2.22
N ALA A 824 -20.52 -7.61 1.23
CA ALA A 824 -20.15 -7.52 -0.18
C ALA A 824 -19.79 -6.08 -0.60
N GLY A 825 -20.49 -5.07 -0.09
CA GLY A 825 -20.12 -3.65 -0.28
C GLY A 825 -18.76 -3.32 0.35
N ILE A 826 -18.54 -3.71 1.60
CA ILE A 826 -17.26 -3.51 2.31
C ILE A 826 -16.10 -4.20 1.58
N ALA A 827 -16.27 -5.45 1.12
CA ALA A 827 -15.23 -6.19 0.42
C ALA A 827 -14.74 -5.51 -0.88
N VAL A 828 -15.60 -4.73 -1.55
CA VAL A 828 -15.20 -3.91 -2.70
C VAL A 828 -14.37 -2.69 -2.26
N LEU A 829 -14.72 -2.06 -1.14
CA LEU A 829 -14.02 -0.86 -0.65
C LEU A 829 -12.65 -1.17 -0.02
N GLU A 830 -12.51 -2.34 0.61
CA GLU A 830 -11.24 -2.84 1.15
C GLU A 830 -10.25 -3.32 0.07
N TRP A 831 -10.66 -3.36 -1.22
CA TRP A 831 -9.80 -3.83 -2.31
C TRP A 831 -8.49 -3.02 -2.38
N ALA A 832 -7.36 -3.70 -2.17
CA ALA A 832 -6.03 -3.08 -2.08
C ALA A 832 -5.92 -1.91 -1.09
N GLY A 833 -6.79 -1.86 -0.07
CA GLY A 833 -6.96 -0.72 0.84
C GLY A 833 -5.66 -0.10 1.37
N PRO A 834 -4.78 -0.88 2.04
CA PRO A 834 -3.49 -0.38 2.53
C PRO A 834 -2.61 0.20 1.43
N ALA A 835 -2.58 -0.41 0.24
CA ALA A 835 -1.80 0.07 -0.90
C ALA A 835 -2.36 1.40 -1.46
N ARG A 836 -3.68 1.59 -1.49
CA ARG A 836 -4.29 2.87 -1.90
C ARG A 836 -3.94 4.00 -0.93
N VAL A 837 -3.98 3.71 0.38
CA VAL A 837 -3.62 4.69 1.42
C VAL A 837 -2.13 5.00 1.38
N ALA A 838 -1.25 3.99 1.25
CA ALA A 838 0.19 4.19 1.11
C ALA A 838 0.50 5.04 -0.12
N LEU A 839 -0.01 4.68 -1.30
CA LEU A 839 0.22 5.42 -2.55
C LEU A 839 -0.21 6.89 -2.45
N ARG A 840 -1.41 7.17 -1.91
CA ARG A 840 -1.88 8.55 -1.70
C ARG A 840 -0.95 9.32 -0.75
N ASN A 841 -0.62 8.76 0.41
CA ASN A 841 0.22 9.45 1.40
C ASN A 841 1.65 9.67 0.89
N THR A 842 2.24 8.68 0.22
CA THR A 842 3.53 8.83 -0.47
C THR A 842 3.48 9.96 -1.49
N ALA A 843 2.45 10.03 -2.33
CA ALA A 843 2.30 11.11 -3.30
C ALA A 843 2.10 12.48 -2.63
N LEU A 844 1.39 12.55 -1.49
CA LEU A 844 1.25 13.79 -0.70
C LEU A 844 2.59 14.23 -0.06
N VAL A 845 3.41 13.30 0.44
CA VAL A 845 4.76 13.59 0.93
C VAL A 845 5.65 14.11 -0.21
N VAL A 846 5.65 13.45 -1.36
CA VAL A 846 6.41 13.89 -2.53
C VAL A 846 5.95 15.27 -3.01
N PHE A 847 4.63 15.52 -3.04
CA PHE A 847 4.07 16.84 -3.37
C PHE A 847 4.59 17.90 -2.40
N ALA A 848 4.49 17.66 -1.08
CA ALA A 848 4.96 18.58 -0.04
C ALA A 848 6.46 18.88 -0.12
N LEU A 849 7.30 17.86 -0.35
CA LEU A 849 8.75 18.02 -0.52
C LEU A 849 9.13 18.73 -1.83
N SER A 850 8.26 18.72 -2.84
CA SER A 850 8.46 19.37 -4.13
C SER A 850 7.93 20.82 -4.21
N ILE A 851 7.40 21.37 -3.11
CA ILE A 851 6.96 22.77 -3.06
C ILE A 851 8.15 23.70 -3.36
N GLY A 852 8.00 24.57 -4.35
CA GLY A 852 9.05 25.48 -4.83
C GLY A 852 10.08 24.85 -5.78
N GLN A 853 9.88 23.61 -6.23
CA GLN A 853 10.76 22.91 -7.18
C GLN A 853 10.20 22.92 -8.61
N VAL A 854 10.96 22.38 -9.57
CA VAL A 854 10.57 22.25 -10.99
C VAL A 854 9.21 21.56 -11.13
N ALA A 855 8.30 22.18 -11.91
CA ALA A 855 6.87 21.86 -11.92
C ALA A 855 6.49 20.41 -12.27
N THR A 856 7.39 19.62 -12.86
CA THR A 856 7.13 18.23 -13.29
C THR A 856 6.79 17.30 -12.12
N VAL A 857 7.52 17.41 -11.00
CA VAL A 857 7.32 16.54 -9.82
C VAL A 857 5.98 16.80 -9.11
N PRO A 858 5.61 18.04 -8.73
CA PRO A 858 4.31 18.29 -8.11
C PRO A 858 3.14 17.96 -9.05
N ARG A 859 3.30 18.10 -10.37
CA ARG A 859 2.29 17.66 -11.35
C ARG A 859 2.09 16.14 -11.33
N LEU A 860 3.17 15.35 -11.34
CA LEU A 860 3.09 13.89 -11.29
C LEU A 860 2.49 13.41 -9.95
N ALA A 861 2.93 13.98 -8.83
CA ALA A 861 2.38 13.69 -7.52
C ALA A 861 0.88 14.03 -7.44
N GLY A 862 0.48 15.21 -7.94
CA GLY A 862 -0.92 15.63 -8.07
C GLY A 862 -1.77 14.68 -8.92
N ALA A 863 -1.23 14.20 -10.05
CA ALA A 863 -1.91 13.22 -10.91
C ALA A 863 -2.13 11.87 -10.21
N ILE A 864 -1.15 11.39 -9.42
CA ILE A 864 -1.29 10.16 -8.62
C ILE A 864 -2.36 10.35 -7.53
N ILE A 865 -2.38 11.50 -6.84
CA ILE A 865 -3.40 11.84 -5.83
C ILE A 865 -4.80 11.85 -6.46
N ALA A 866 -4.96 12.50 -7.61
CA ALA A 866 -6.22 12.55 -8.37
C ALA A 866 -6.67 11.13 -8.80
N LEU A 867 -5.75 10.30 -9.30
CA LEU A 867 -6.04 8.90 -9.68
C LEU A 867 -6.50 8.06 -8.47
N CYS A 868 -5.93 8.28 -7.29
CA CYS A 868 -6.39 7.62 -6.06
C CYS A 868 -7.83 8.03 -5.72
N TYR A 869 -8.17 9.31 -5.84
CA TYR A 869 -9.55 9.79 -5.61
C TYR A 869 -10.55 9.31 -6.67
N ALA A 870 -10.15 9.27 -7.94
CA ALA A 870 -10.95 8.65 -9.00
C ALA A 870 -11.24 7.17 -8.70
N THR A 871 -10.22 6.44 -8.24
CA THR A 871 -10.35 5.03 -7.83
C THR A 871 -11.34 4.86 -6.68
N ASP A 872 -11.26 5.70 -5.65
CA ASP A 872 -12.19 5.64 -4.51
C ASP A 872 -13.64 5.93 -4.92
N ILE A 873 -13.88 6.91 -5.80
CA ILE A 873 -15.23 7.20 -6.35
C ILE A 873 -15.77 5.98 -7.13
N VAL A 874 -14.94 5.35 -7.98
CA VAL A 874 -15.32 4.14 -8.72
C VAL A 874 -15.62 2.97 -7.77
N LEU A 875 -14.84 2.80 -6.70
CA LEU A 875 -15.07 1.74 -5.71
C LEU A 875 -16.34 1.98 -4.87
N LEU A 876 -16.64 3.23 -4.50
CA LEU A 876 -17.91 3.60 -3.85
C LEU A 876 -19.12 3.25 -4.73
N ALA A 877 -19.07 3.60 -6.03
CA ALA A 877 -20.11 3.22 -6.98
C ALA A 877 -20.24 1.70 -7.14
N ARG A 878 -19.12 0.98 -7.29
CA ARG A 878 -19.09 -0.49 -7.41
C ARG A 878 -19.60 -1.19 -6.14
N ALA A 879 -19.29 -0.68 -4.96
CA ALA A 879 -19.76 -1.22 -3.69
C ALA A 879 -21.29 -1.11 -3.58
N GLY A 880 -21.86 0.04 -3.94
CA GLY A 880 -23.31 0.22 -4.02
C GLY A 880 -23.98 -0.74 -5.01
N ILE A 881 -23.39 -0.95 -6.19
CA ILE A 881 -23.88 -1.91 -7.19
C ILE A 881 -23.81 -3.36 -6.65
N ALA A 882 -22.69 -3.77 -6.06
CA ALA A 882 -22.50 -5.10 -5.49
C ALA A 882 -23.53 -5.40 -4.39
N GLN A 883 -23.75 -4.43 -3.50
CA GLN A 883 -24.72 -4.53 -2.41
C GLN A 883 -26.18 -4.57 -2.92
N VAL A 884 -26.53 -3.83 -3.98
CA VAL A 884 -27.86 -3.94 -4.61
C VAL A 884 -28.04 -5.28 -5.33
N ARG A 885 -27.01 -5.79 -6.02
CA ARG A 885 -27.05 -7.12 -6.66
C ARG A 885 -27.28 -8.23 -5.62
N GLN A 886 -26.53 -8.22 -4.53
CA GLN A 886 -26.64 -9.21 -3.44
C GLN A 886 -28.00 -9.23 -2.74
N ARG A 887 -28.76 -8.12 -2.75
CA ARG A 887 -30.16 -8.13 -2.28
C ARG A 887 -31.11 -8.84 -3.23
N ARG A 888 -30.90 -8.70 -4.54
CA ARG A 888 -31.75 -9.32 -5.58
C ARG A 888 -31.55 -10.84 -5.65
N THR A 889 -30.40 -11.34 -5.21
CA THR A 889 -30.06 -12.76 -5.17
C THR A 889 -30.48 -13.48 -3.89
N VAL A 890 -31.11 -12.80 -2.92
CA VAL A 890 -31.76 -13.46 -1.77
C VAL A 890 -33.24 -13.66 -2.12
N PRO A 891 -33.71 -14.90 -2.34
CA PRO A 891 -35.13 -15.15 -2.55
C PRO A 891 -35.94 -14.74 -1.32
N ALA A 892 -37.17 -14.27 -1.53
CA ALA A 892 -38.08 -13.83 -0.45
C ALA A 892 -38.54 -14.96 0.52
N VAL A 893 -38.01 -16.17 0.38
CA VAL A 893 -38.38 -17.39 1.11
C VAL A 893 -37.99 -17.32 2.60
N VAL A 894 -36.90 -16.63 2.94
CA VAL A 894 -36.39 -16.55 4.34
C VAL A 894 -37.20 -15.56 5.21
N ALA A 895 -38.15 -14.81 4.63
CA ALA A 895 -38.96 -13.85 5.39
C ALA A 895 -39.94 -14.51 6.39
N ASN A 896 -40.22 -15.81 6.27
CA ASN A 896 -41.04 -16.55 7.24
C ASN A 896 -40.21 -17.12 8.42
N ASP A 897 -38.98 -17.60 8.20
CA ASP A 897 -38.18 -18.24 9.26
C ASP A 897 -37.67 -17.25 10.31
N THR A 898 -37.55 -15.94 9.98
CA THR A 898 -37.18 -14.93 10.98
C THR A 898 -38.24 -14.75 12.08
N ARG A 899 -39.46 -15.27 11.92
CA ARG A 899 -40.47 -15.28 12.99
C ARG A 899 -40.23 -16.39 14.01
N VAL A 900 -39.56 -17.49 13.65
CA VAL A 900 -39.23 -18.58 14.57
C VAL A 900 -38.13 -18.16 15.54
N PHE A 901 -37.10 -17.44 15.06
CA PHE A 901 -36.00 -16.96 15.90
C PHE A 901 -36.38 -15.85 16.89
N VAL A 902 -37.50 -15.15 16.71
CA VAL A 902 -38.00 -14.17 17.69
C VAL A 902 -38.80 -14.84 18.82
N SER A 903 -39.25 -16.09 18.63
CA SER A 903 -40.01 -16.83 19.64
C SER A 903 -39.15 -17.55 20.69
N LEU A 904 -37.83 -17.58 20.54
CA LEU A 904 -36.87 -18.22 21.46
C LEU A 904 -36.14 -17.22 22.38
N SER A 905 -36.74 -16.05 22.62
CA SER A 905 -36.25 -15.06 23.60
C SER A 905 -37.36 -14.50 24.49
N ALA A 906 -38.52 -15.15 24.54
CA ALA A 906 -39.44 -15.03 25.66
C ALA A 906 -38.91 -15.90 26.82
N PRO A 907 -38.90 -15.42 28.08
CA PRO A 907 -38.62 -16.28 29.21
C PRO A 907 -39.72 -17.35 29.34
N PRO A 908 -39.41 -18.56 29.83
CA PRO A 908 -40.44 -19.55 30.13
C PRO A 908 -41.38 -19.02 31.23
N PRO A 909 -42.66 -19.43 31.24
CA PRO A 909 -43.55 -19.10 32.35
C PRO A 909 -42.97 -19.64 33.66
N THR A 910 -42.94 -18.79 34.69
CA THR A 910 -42.39 -19.12 36.01
C THR A 910 -43.22 -20.20 36.69
N THR A 911 -42.73 -21.44 36.65
CA THR A 911 -43.21 -22.50 37.54
C THR A 911 -42.70 -22.23 38.95
N THR A 912 -43.62 -21.90 39.85
CA THR A 912 -43.35 -21.76 41.29
C THR A 912 -42.81 -23.07 41.89
N PRO A 913 -41.66 -23.07 42.57
CA PRO A 913 -41.27 -24.18 43.43
C PRO A 913 -42.18 -24.25 44.67
N PRO A 914 -42.45 -25.44 45.24
CA PRO A 914 -43.21 -25.57 46.48
C PRO A 914 -42.40 -25.12 47.70
N ALA A 915 -43.09 -24.73 48.77
CA ALA A 915 -42.48 -24.33 50.04
C ALA A 915 -41.89 -25.54 50.80
N GLY A 916 -40.76 -25.34 51.49
CA GLY A 916 -40.12 -26.40 52.30
C GLY A 916 -38.97 -25.93 53.18
N SER A 917 -39.21 -25.91 54.50
CA SER A 917 -38.28 -25.98 55.65
C SER A 917 -37.00 -25.11 55.71
N ALA A 918 -36.99 -24.25 56.73
CA ALA A 918 -35.91 -23.40 57.23
C ALA A 918 -34.65 -24.10 57.78
N THR A 919 -33.53 -23.36 57.82
CA THR A 919 -32.58 -23.28 58.96
C THR A 919 -31.80 -21.94 58.95
N LEU A 920 -31.77 -21.26 60.10
CA LEU A 920 -30.82 -20.20 60.52
C LEU A 920 -30.03 -20.77 61.74
N PRO A 921 -29.01 -20.12 62.37
CA PRO A 921 -28.39 -18.79 62.17
C PRO A 921 -26.85 -18.92 61.87
N ALA A 922 -25.91 -17.97 62.00
CA ALA A 922 -25.83 -16.76 62.83
C ALA A 922 -24.82 -15.68 62.34
N ASP A 923 -25.02 -14.48 62.87
CA ASP A 923 -24.18 -13.27 62.82
C ASP A 923 -23.12 -13.30 63.95
N PRO A 924 -22.02 -12.50 63.91
CA PRO A 924 -22.11 -11.13 64.39
C PRO A 924 -21.28 -10.08 63.62
N ALA A 925 -21.61 -8.81 63.90
CA ALA A 925 -21.13 -7.61 63.20
C ALA A 925 -19.92 -6.92 63.91
N PRO A 926 -19.72 -5.58 63.88
CA PRO A 926 -18.64 -4.97 63.10
C PRO A 926 -17.65 -4.10 63.90
N SER A 927 -16.55 -3.65 63.28
CA SER A 927 -15.76 -2.53 63.80
C SER A 927 -15.00 -1.75 62.71
N SER A 928 -14.57 -0.53 63.06
CA SER A 928 -14.16 0.54 62.14
C SER A 928 -12.74 1.08 62.43
N THR A 929 -12.38 2.13 61.69
CA THR A 929 -11.49 3.25 62.10
C THR A 929 -9.95 3.07 62.18
N THR A 930 -9.30 3.62 61.13
CA THR A 930 -8.15 4.57 61.12
C THR A 930 -6.67 4.12 61.31
N PRO A 931 -5.69 4.88 60.73
CA PRO A 931 -4.26 4.55 60.64
C PRO A 931 -3.38 5.26 61.70
N PRO A 932 -2.04 5.04 61.74
CA PRO A 932 -1.06 5.93 61.09
C PRO A 932 0.04 5.11 60.32
N THR A 933 1.27 5.53 59.95
CA THR A 933 2.13 6.71 60.19
C THR A 933 3.11 6.94 59.01
N GLU A 934 3.96 7.98 59.07
CA GLU A 934 5.07 8.30 58.15
C GLU A 934 6.44 7.72 58.58
N ALA A 935 7.44 7.89 57.69
CA ALA A 935 8.89 8.15 57.92
C ALA A 935 9.89 7.10 57.39
N GLY A 936 10.94 7.57 56.70
CA GLY A 936 12.12 6.77 56.30
C GLY A 936 12.82 7.21 55.00
N GLU A 937 13.57 8.32 55.09
CA GLU A 937 14.68 8.81 54.22
C GLU A 937 14.53 8.80 52.67
#